data_AF-A0AAD4PVG3-F1
#
_entry.id   AF-A0AAD4PVG3-F1
#
_cell.length_a   1.000
_cell.length_b   1.000
_cell.length_c   1.000
_cell.angle_alpha   90.00
_cell.angle_beta   90.00
_cell.angle_gamma   90.00
#
_symmetry.space_group_name_H-M   'P 1'
#
loop_
_entity.id
_entity.type
_entity.pdbx_description
1 polymer ?
#
loop_
_entity_poly.entity_id
_entity_poly.type
_entity_poly.pdbx_seq_one_letter_code
_entity_poly.pdbx_strand_id
1 'polypeptide(L)'
;MTKEGIKRAHPAITTIGFGGTQAVFSLISGQAVTHLQALGLHPTEVTLTLLLGPICGVIFQPYFGSWSDQCQSPWGRRKPFIVMGTVFLIFSILSLAWADTILKMFIQNHEVKDGSYRTIFVIFTILLAFSMFVAIQAVQVGLRASITDNNTPSEQAELNAWAGLHSNFAAVVGNLAAFVDLPKYIHRFGKTVFADTSLLMTVYLVITIVITCWYIHEEDDVPTSRQFISSRRRREFFSVMQSVFFGKPNQIKNICIVQFFSWLGWFPFLFYVVTYVNSLQKSHTIIINDIGALTPLAYTTVSFFVAIILPHHSSTIHIPVPRIIKSAKLWPIQVTPRIIWTLSQLIFAVSMLGTLLVDSAIGTIFLFAMVGISWAVSCRIPYSLLGDELSRPSTYNLFSGGGLTGISDSQGLLHGIHNMAICLPQIVVMSLMGIIWSFVGSDDAFVGVVWFLRLGGAVAFVAMGFSTTLHELDHHEGDMENTVVLLEERDSEALNERETNKPHGQEETVSEPDDIHQQIPLRTKTPIWIYFLIIILIISNTISILTLSWGERPEQEKDVPSPEDYAIPPKIPTVYKPFWWNTEYSNKNKTRQDELWNEVFWEHGLIAVDRDWAKSQNWPETIALPGNDSKTVFLIEAYHEVVMCNADSHPLYTFGGTYVGYGQQHKCKDWSALRDYATEHTACYKEQSKSFKENFGGDCHNGDGLIIDSRREEE
;
A
#
# COMPACT_ATOMS: atom_id res chain seq x y z
N MET A 1 27.89 -33.40 -31.03
CA MET A 1 27.04 -32.28 -31.47
C MET A 1 27.19 -31.16 -30.46
N THR A 2 27.84 -30.07 -30.85
CA THR A 2 28.04 -28.86 -30.06
C THR A 2 26.69 -28.15 -29.86
N LYS A 3 26.28 -27.91 -28.61
CA LYS A 3 25.16 -27.01 -28.28
C LYS A 3 25.52 -25.60 -28.81
N GLU A 4 25.06 -25.27 -30.01
CA GLU A 4 25.01 -23.89 -30.48
C GLU A 4 24.23 -23.07 -29.43
N GLY A 5 24.82 -21.94 -29.03
CA GLY A 5 24.39 -21.13 -27.90
C GLY A 5 22.90 -20.80 -27.93
N ILE A 6 22.16 -21.31 -26.95
CA ILE A 6 20.88 -20.75 -26.57
C ILE A 6 21.18 -19.32 -26.14
N LYS A 7 20.84 -18.33 -26.97
CA LYS A 7 20.88 -16.92 -26.57
C LYS A 7 19.97 -16.76 -25.35
N ARG A 8 20.55 -16.69 -24.16
CA ARG A 8 19.81 -16.36 -22.93
C ARG A 8 19.08 -15.03 -23.16
N ALA A 9 17.80 -15.01 -22.79
CA ALA A 9 16.98 -13.82 -22.93
C ALA A 9 17.55 -12.68 -22.10
N HIS A 10 17.35 -11.44 -22.54
CA HIS A 10 17.87 -10.27 -21.84
C HIS A 10 17.31 -10.20 -20.40
N PRO A 11 18.14 -9.91 -19.37
CA PRO A 11 17.72 -9.87 -17.96
C PRO A 11 16.52 -8.95 -17.67
N ALA A 12 16.40 -7.85 -18.42
CA ALA A 12 15.22 -6.98 -18.38
C ALA A 12 13.91 -7.69 -18.73
N ILE A 13 13.90 -8.67 -19.64
CA ILE A 13 12.68 -9.34 -20.09
C ILE A 13 12.29 -10.44 -19.11
N THR A 14 13.26 -11.19 -18.60
CA THR A 14 13.01 -12.29 -17.65
C THR A 14 12.47 -11.77 -16.32
N THR A 15 12.88 -10.57 -15.89
CA THR A 15 12.50 -9.97 -14.60
C THR A 15 11.30 -9.02 -14.66
N ILE A 16 10.64 -8.86 -15.81
CA ILE A 16 9.53 -7.89 -15.96
C ILE A 16 8.33 -8.18 -15.04
N GLY A 17 8.11 -9.44 -14.67
CA GLY A 17 7.07 -9.86 -13.71
C GLY A 17 7.17 -9.24 -12.31
N PHE A 18 8.36 -8.77 -11.91
CA PHE A 18 8.52 -7.98 -10.68
C PHE A 18 7.75 -6.66 -10.74
N GLY A 19 7.70 -6.03 -11.91
CA GLY A 19 6.88 -4.84 -12.15
C GLY A 19 5.39 -5.12 -11.92
N GLY A 20 4.86 -6.20 -12.49
CA GLY A 20 3.45 -6.58 -12.29
C GLY A 20 3.07 -6.79 -10.82
N THR A 21 3.94 -7.49 -10.09
CA THR A 21 3.71 -7.75 -8.65
C THR A 21 3.81 -6.46 -7.82
N GLN A 22 4.75 -5.57 -8.17
CA GLN A 22 4.90 -4.29 -7.49
C GLN A 22 3.74 -3.32 -7.78
N ALA A 23 3.16 -3.36 -8.98
CA ALA A 23 1.96 -2.59 -9.30
C ALA A 23 0.78 -2.94 -8.39
N VAL A 24 0.58 -4.24 -8.11
CA VAL A 24 -0.40 -4.71 -7.12
C VAL A 24 -0.06 -4.22 -5.72
N PHE A 25 1.22 -4.28 -5.32
CA PHE A 25 1.63 -3.76 -4.01
C PHE A 25 1.34 -2.26 -3.87
N SER A 26 1.59 -1.47 -4.92
CA SER A 26 1.31 -0.03 -4.94
C SER A 26 -0.18 0.29 -4.89
N LEU A 27 -1.03 -0.51 -5.53
CA LEU A 27 -2.49 -0.43 -5.37
C LEU A 27 -2.89 -0.64 -3.90
N ILE A 28 -2.33 -1.67 -3.24
CA ILE A 28 -2.63 -1.98 -1.84
C ILE A 28 -2.12 -0.87 -0.91
N SER A 29 -0.85 -0.47 -1.02
CA SER A 29 -0.27 0.55 -0.12
C SER A 29 -0.88 1.94 -0.34
N GLY A 30 -1.26 2.28 -1.58
CA GLY A 30 -1.78 3.59 -1.92
C GLY A 30 -3.28 3.76 -1.65
N GLN A 31 -4.09 2.70 -1.79
CA GLN A 31 -5.55 2.84 -1.81
C GLN A 31 -6.32 1.87 -0.88
N ALA A 32 -5.70 0.84 -0.32
CA ALA A 32 -6.44 -0.17 0.45
C ALA A 32 -7.14 0.41 1.69
N VAL A 33 -6.48 1.33 2.42
CA VAL A 33 -7.08 1.98 3.59
C VAL A 33 -8.34 2.75 3.18
N THR A 34 -8.23 3.61 2.17
CA THR A 34 -9.34 4.42 1.67
C THR A 34 -10.49 3.57 1.14
N HIS A 35 -10.20 2.51 0.39
CA HIS A 35 -11.21 1.59 -0.15
C HIS A 35 -11.93 0.84 0.98
N LEU A 36 -11.21 0.24 1.92
CA LEU A 36 -11.82 -0.51 3.02
C LEU A 36 -12.68 0.40 3.91
N GLN A 37 -12.25 1.64 4.14
CA GLN A 37 -13.06 2.63 4.86
C GLN A 37 -14.31 3.04 4.06
N ALA A 38 -14.20 3.22 2.75
CA ALA A 38 -15.33 3.51 1.87
C ALA A 38 -16.36 2.38 1.82
N LEU A 39 -15.93 1.13 2.02
CA LEU A 39 -16.81 -0.03 2.19
C LEU A 39 -17.54 -0.05 3.56
N GLY A 40 -17.18 0.83 4.50
CA GLY A 40 -17.82 0.94 5.81
C GLY A 40 -17.11 0.20 6.94
N LEU A 41 -15.85 -0.24 6.75
CA LEU A 41 -15.06 -0.85 7.83
C LEU A 41 -14.54 0.23 8.79
N HIS A 42 -14.59 -0.06 10.10
CA HIS A 42 -13.99 0.80 11.11
C HIS A 42 -12.45 0.75 11.04
N PRO A 43 -11.72 1.80 11.51
CA PRO A 43 -10.25 1.84 11.45
C PRO A 43 -9.54 0.61 12.05
N THR A 44 -10.09 0.04 13.12
CA THR A 44 -9.57 -1.19 13.74
C THR A 44 -9.71 -2.40 12.82
N GLU A 45 -10.83 -2.54 12.12
CA GLU A 45 -11.09 -3.63 11.17
C GLU A 45 -10.19 -3.51 9.93
N VAL A 46 -9.96 -2.28 9.45
CA VAL A 46 -9.00 -2.00 8.38
C VAL A 46 -7.59 -2.41 8.79
N THR A 47 -7.16 -2.03 9.99
CA THR A 47 -5.83 -2.38 10.53
C THR A 47 -5.67 -3.90 10.66
N LEU A 48 -6.70 -4.60 11.15
CA LEU A 48 -6.72 -6.07 11.23
C LEU A 48 -6.65 -6.72 9.85
N THR A 49 -7.33 -6.15 8.85
CA THR A 49 -7.29 -6.64 7.47
C THR A 49 -5.89 -6.50 6.88
N LEU A 50 -5.22 -5.36 7.10
CA LEU A 50 -3.85 -5.12 6.63
C LEU A 50 -2.81 -6.00 7.35
N LEU A 51 -3.06 -6.38 8.61
CA LEU A 51 -2.20 -7.28 9.38
C LEU A 51 -2.09 -8.68 8.76
N LEU A 52 -3.10 -9.09 7.97
CA LEU A 52 -3.09 -10.36 7.26
C LEU A 52 -1.95 -10.44 6.23
N GLY A 53 -1.51 -9.32 5.64
CA GLY A 53 -0.41 -9.31 4.69
C GLY A 53 0.89 -9.87 5.29
N PRO A 54 1.42 -9.25 6.36
CA PRO A 54 2.58 -9.75 7.08
C PRO A 54 2.40 -11.18 7.63
N ILE A 55 1.23 -11.50 8.19
CA ILE A 55 0.94 -12.87 8.68
C ILE A 55 1.07 -13.88 7.53
N CYS A 56 0.51 -13.56 6.36
CA CYS A 56 0.64 -14.42 5.19
C CYS A 56 2.09 -14.54 4.71
N GLY A 57 2.89 -13.48 4.82
CA GLY A 57 4.31 -13.53 4.48
C GLY A 57 5.17 -14.39 5.40
N VAL A 58 4.83 -14.44 6.69
CA VAL A 58 5.52 -15.33 7.64
C VAL A 58 5.14 -16.80 7.41
N ILE A 59 3.87 -17.07 7.08
CA ILE A 59 3.34 -18.44 7.01
C ILE A 59 3.47 -19.03 5.59
N PHE A 60 2.90 -18.34 4.59
CA PHE A 60 2.70 -18.91 3.26
C PHE A 60 3.91 -18.76 2.34
N GLN A 61 4.72 -17.71 2.49
CA GLN A 61 5.88 -17.54 1.64
C GLN A 61 6.94 -18.66 1.80
N PRO A 62 7.39 -19.04 3.02
CA PRO A 62 8.27 -20.20 3.18
C PRO A 62 7.60 -21.52 2.81
N TYR A 63 6.28 -21.64 3.00
CA TYR A 63 5.52 -22.82 2.59
C TYR A 63 5.53 -22.99 1.07
N PHE A 64 5.21 -21.95 0.31
CA PHE A 64 5.25 -21.96 -1.15
C PHE A 64 6.68 -22.08 -1.66
N GLY A 65 7.66 -21.49 -0.98
CA GLY A 65 9.09 -21.66 -1.28
C GLY A 65 9.49 -23.13 -1.26
N SER A 66 9.32 -23.80 -0.12
CA SER A 66 9.64 -25.24 0.04
C SER A 66 8.81 -26.14 -0.89
N TRP A 67 7.54 -25.81 -1.13
CA TRP A 67 6.71 -26.60 -2.04
C TRP A 67 7.17 -26.42 -3.50
N SER A 68 7.56 -25.20 -3.88
CA SER A 68 8.11 -24.94 -5.21
C SER A 68 9.46 -25.62 -5.42
N ASP A 69 10.35 -25.65 -4.41
CA ASP A 69 11.65 -26.34 -4.51
C ASP A 69 11.53 -27.84 -4.84
N GLN A 70 10.41 -28.46 -4.50
CA GLN A 70 10.15 -29.89 -4.67
C GLN A 70 9.19 -30.20 -5.84
N CYS A 71 8.80 -29.19 -6.61
CA CYS A 71 7.84 -29.35 -7.68
C CYS A 71 8.48 -29.95 -8.93
N GLN A 72 7.86 -31.02 -9.47
CA GLN A 72 8.31 -31.75 -10.66
C GLN A 72 7.28 -31.65 -11.79
N SER A 73 6.72 -30.45 -11.99
CA SER A 73 5.74 -30.22 -13.05
C SER A 73 6.44 -30.19 -14.42
N PRO A 74 5.79 -30.66 -15.51
CA PRO A 74 6.33 -30.54 -16.87
C PRO A 74 6.45 -29.10 -17.36
N TRP A 75 5.90 -28.12 -16.64
CA TRP A 75 6.07 -26.69 -16.93
C TRP A 75 7.32 -26.10 -16.27
N GLY A 76 8.09 -26.93 -15.55
CA GLY A 76 9.15 -26.50 -14.65
C GLY A 76 8.69 -26.49 -13.19
N ARG A 77 9.68 -26.32 -12.32
CA ARG A 77 9.59 -26.23 -10.87
C ARG A 77 8.91 -24.94 -10.38
N ARG A 78 9.15 -23.76 -10.97
CA ARG A 78 8.65 -22.46 -10.47
C ARG A 78 7.40 -21.97 -11.18
N LYS A 79 7.32 -22.10 -12.51
CA LYS A 79 6.18 -21.58 -13.32
C LYS A 79 4.78 -21.94 -12.80
N PRO A 80 4.48 -23.17 -12.35
CA PRO A 80 3.15 -23.51 -11.86
C PRO A 80 2.70 -22.62 -10.70
N PHE A 81 3.60 -22.27 -9.78
CA PHE A 81 3.30 -21.43 -8.63
C PHE A 81 3.07 -19.97 -9.03
N ILE A 82 3.89 -19.47 -9.96
CA ILE A 82 3.74 -18.12 -10.49
C ILE A 82 2.39 -18.00 -11.19
N VAL A 83 2.08 -18.89 -12.14
CA VAL A 83 0.84 -18.83 -12.93
C VAL A 83 -0.40 -19.04 -12.07
N MET A 84 -0.45 -20.09 -11.24
CA MET A 84 -1.60 -20.33 -10.37
C MET A 84 -1.78 -19.19 -9.35
N GLY A 85 -0.68 -18.73 -8.75
CA GLY A 85 -0.69 -17.59 -7.84
C GLY A 85 -1.25 -16.34 -8.50
N THR A 86 -0.85 -16.05 -9.74
CA THR A 86 -1.36 -14.90 -10.51
C THR A 86 -2.86 -15.02 -10.82
N VAL A 87 -3.35 -16.21 -11.19
CA VAL A 87 -4.78 -16.44 -11.44
C VAL A 87 -5.61 -16.18 -10.18
N PHE A 88 -5.19 -16.74 -9.03
CA PHE A 88 -5.87 -16.49 -7.76
C PHE A 88 -5.77 -15.02 -7.34
N LEU A 89 -4.61 -14.39 -7.54
CA LEU A 89 -4.41 -12.98 -7.20
C LEU A 89 -5.34 -12.06 -7.98
N ILE A 90 -5.49 -12.28 -9.29
CA ILE A 90 -6.42 -11.52 -10.14
C ILE A 90 -7.86 -11.70 -9.66
N PHE A 91 -8.27 -12.95 -9.42
CA PHE A 91 -9.62 -13.23 -8.95
C PHE A 91 -9.92 -12.53 -7.62
N SER A 92 -8.98 -12.56 -6.66
CA SER A 92 -9.17 -11.95 -5.35
C SER A 92 -9.15 -10.42 -5.38
N ILE A 93 -8.29 -9.79 -6.19
CA ILE A 93 -8.25 -8.32 -6.34
C ILE A 93 -9.54 -7.81 -6.97
N LEU A 94 -9.99 -8.41 -8.07
CA LEU A 94 -11.23 -8.01 -8.73
C LEU A 94 -12.43 -8.28 -7.80
N SER A 95 -12.46 -9.44 -7.13
CA SER A 95 -13.54 -9.71 -6.16
C SER A 95 -13.59 -8.68 -5.03
N LEU A 96 -12.43 -8.19 -4.56
CA LEU A 96 -12.37 -7.15 -3.53
C LEU A 96 -12.82 -5.78 -4.06
N ALA A 97 -12.54 -5.46 -5.32
CA ALA A 97 -12.98 -4.22 -5.95
C ALA A 97 -14.51 -4.13 -6.10
N TRP A 98 -15.19 -5.25 -6.36
CA TRP A 98 -16.65 -5.34 -6.48
C TRP A 98 -17.31 -6.08 -5.30
N ALA A 99 -16.68 -6.10 -4.12
CA ALA A 99 -17.13 -6.90 -2.97
C ALA A 99 -18.60 -6.67 -2.59
N ASP A 100 -19.06 -5.40 -2.57
CA ASP A 100 -20.45 -5.05 -2.27
C ASP A 100 -21.44 -5.59 -3.31
N THR A 101 -21.09 -5.49 -4.60
CA THR A 101 -21.95 -6.01 -5.68
C THR A 101 -22.02 -7.53 -5.63
N ILE A 102 -20.89 -8.20 -5.38
CA ILE A 102 -20.82 -9.66 -5.28
C ILE A 102 -21.67 -10.15 -4.12
N LEU A 103 -21.52 -9.57 -2.93
CA LEU A 103 -22.29 -10.02 -1.78
C LEU A 103 -23.79 -9.81 -1.97
N LYS A 104 -24.21 -8.69 -2.55
CA LYS A 104 -25.62 -8.41 -2.86
C LYS A 104 -26.23 -9.46 -3.78
N MET A 105 -25.48 -9.96 -4.77
CA MET A 105 -25.94 -11.04 -5.66
C MET A 105 -26.17 -12.36 -4.90
N PHE A 106 -25.37 -12.66 -3.87
CA PHE A 106 -25.52 -13.89 -3.08
C PHE A 106 -26.63 -13.80 -2.01
N ILE A 107 -26.84 -12.61 -1.41
CA ILE A 107 -27.79 -12.42 -0.30
C ILE A 107 -29.20 -12.02 -0.79
N GLN A 108 -29.37 -11.59 -2.04
CA GLN A 108 -30.64 -11.11 -2.61
C GLN A 108 -31.88 -12.00 -2.36
N ASN A 109 -31.69 -13.30 -2.09
CA ASN A 109 -32.76 -14.26 -1.84
C ASN A 109 -33.10 -14.49 -0.36
N HIS A 110 -32.44 -13.82 0.58
CA HIS A 110 -32.64 -14.02 2.03
C HIS A 110 -32.89 -12.67 2.74
N GLU A 111 -34.00 -12.56 3.47
CA GLU A 111 -34.25 -11.44 4.39
C GLU A 111 -33.28 -11.53 5.58
N VAL A 112 -32.16 -10.82 5.50
CA VAL A 112 -31.16 -10.73 6.57
C VAL A 112 -31.38 -9.43 7.33
N LYS A 113 -31.48 -9.49 8.66
CA LYS A 113 -31.51 -8.29 9.52
C LYS A 113 -30.27 -7.41 9.27
N ASP A 114 -30.44 -6.09 9.22
CA ASP A 114 -29.39 -5.13 8.83
C ASP A 114 -28.07 -5.27 9.61
N GLY A 115 -28.15 -5.53 10.93
CA GLY A 115 -26.96 -5.76 11.76
C GLY A 115 -26.17 -7.02 11.38
N SER A 116 -26.85 -8.08 10.94
CA SER A 116 -26.22 -9.33 10.48
C SER A 116 -25.60 -9.17 9.09
N TYR A 117 -26.21 -8.38 8.21
CA TYR A 117 -25.66 -8.09 6.88
C TYR A 117 -24.29 -7.40 6.97
N ARG A 118 -24.15 -6.39 7.84
CA ARG A 118 -22.87 -5.68 8.05
C ARG A 118 -21.76 -6.64 8.48
N THR A 119 -22.03 -7.50 9.46
CA THR A 119 -21.04 -8.46 9.96
C THR A 119 -20.63 -9.46 8.87
N ILE A 120 -21.59 -9.98 8.11
CA ILE A 120 -21.30 -10.89 6.99
C ILE A 120 -20.43 -10.19 5.94
N PHE A 121 -20.74 -8.93 5.63
CA PHE A 121 -19.98 -8.15 4.66
C PHE A 121 -18.54 -7.87 5.09
N VAL A 122 -18.32 -7.52 6.35
CA VAL A 122 -16.96 -7.33 6.91
C VAL A 122 -16.17 -8.64 6.85
N ILE A 123 -16.76 -9.76 7.30
CA ILE A 123 -16.10 -11.08 7.24
C ILE A 123 -15.77 -11.47 5.80
N PHE A 124 -16.71 -11.27 4.87
CA PHE A 124 -16.50 -11.54 3.45
C PHE A 124 -15.33 -10.73 2.88
N THR A 125 -15.28 -9.43 3.17
CA THR A 125 -14.19 -8.53 2.73
C THR A 125 -12.83 -8.97 3.30
N ILE A 126 -12.78 -9.34 4.58
CA ILE A 126 -11.58 -9.87 5.24
C ILE A 126 -11.10 -11.17 4.58
N LEU A 127 -12.01 -12.08 4.22
CA LEU A 127 -11.67 -13.33 3.54
C LEU A 127 -11.12 -13.10 2.13
N LEU A 128 -11.69 -12.15 1.37
CA LEU A 128 -11.17 -11.77 0.06
C LEU A 128 -9.77 -11.15 0.17
N ALA A 129 -9.57 -10.25 1.12
CA ALA A 129 -8.25 -9.67 1.40
C ALA A 129 -7.23 -10.73 1.83
N PHE A 130 -7.61 -11.67 2.70
CA PHE A 130 -6.77 -12.81 3.07
C PHE A 130 -6.37 -13.63 1.84
N SER A 131 -7.33 -13.98 0.99
CA SER A 131 -7.07 -14.73 -0.25
C SER A 131 -6.09 -14.00 -1.17
N MET A 132 -6.26 -12.68 -1.34
CA MET A 132 -5.33 -11.84 -2.09
C MET A 132 -3.91 -11.89 -1.49
N PHE A 133 -3.78 -11.74 -0.17
CA PHE A 133 -2.48 -11.79 0.52
C PHE A 133 -1.81 -13.16 0.47
N VAL A 134 -2.57 -14.26 0.44
CA VAL A 134 -1.98 -15.60 0.23
C VAL A 134 -1.47 -15.75 -1.21
N ALA A 135 -2.27 -15.32 -2.19
CA ALA A 135 -1.95 -15.48 -3.61
C ALA A 135 -0.68 -14.70 -4.01
N ILE A 136 -0.51 -13.47 -3.50
CA ILE A 136 0.68 -12.66 -3.81
C ILE A 136 1.99 -13.30 -3.32
N GLN A 137 1.96 -14.06 -2.21
CA GLN A 137 3.18 -14.72 -1.71
C GLN A 137 3.68 -15.84 -2.64
N ALA A 138 2.77 -16.56 -3.29
CA ALA A 138 3.14 -17.59 -4.26
C ALA A 138 3.84 -16.99 -5.49
N VAL A 139 3.35 -15.86 -5.99
CA VAL A 139 3.94 -15.14 -7.12
C VAL A 139 5.30 -14.57 -6.73
N GLN A 140 5.40 -13.89 -5.58
CA GLN A 140 6.64 -13.26 -5.13
C GLN A 140 7.77 -14.28 -4.92
N VAL A 141 7.50 -15.40 -4.24
CA VAL A 141 8.55 -16.41 -4.00
C VAL A 141 8.99 -17.09 -5.29
N GLY A 142 8.06 -17.37 -6.21
CA GLY A 142 8.39 -17.97 -7.50
C GLY A 142 9.29 -17.06 -8.35
N LEU A 143 8.95 -15.77 -8.44
CA LEU A 143 9.77 -14.77 -9.15
C LEU A 143 11.15 -14.61 -8.51
N ARG A 144 11.23 -14.53 -7.17
CA ARG A 144 12.51 -14.39 -6.44
C ARG A 144 13.42 -15.60 -6.61
N ALA A 145 12.87 -16.80 -6.46
CA ALA A 145 13.64 -18.04 -6.64
C ALA A 145 14.13 -18.19 -8.09
N SER A 146 13.36 -17.72 -9.08
CA SER A 146 13.78 -17.80 -10.49
C SER A 146 15.02 -16.96 -10.82
N ILE A 147 15.35 -15.94 -10.02
CA ILE A 147 16.61 -15.19 -10.17
C ILE A 147 17.81 -16.02 -9.71
N THR A 148 17.67 -16.78 -8.61
CA THR A 148 18.77 -17.52 -8.00
C THR A 148 18.96 -18.92 -8.60
N ASP A 149 17.95 -19.46 -9.28
CA ASP A 149 18.03 -20.75 -9.95
C ASP A 149 18.88 -20.67 -11.23
N ASN A 150 19.91 -21.51 -11.36
CA ASN A 150 20.72 -21.74 -12.58
C ASN A 150 21.45 -20.50 -13.17
N ASN A 151 21.69 -19.47 -12.35
CA ASN A 151 22.39 -18.24 -12.74
C ASN A 151 23.67 -18.07 -11.94
N THR A 152 24.74 -17.56 -12.56
CA THR A 152 26.00 -17.26 -11.87
C THR A 152 25.85 -16.07 -10.92
N PRO A 153 26.72 -15.86 -9.91
CA PRO A 153 26.65 -14.70 -9.01
C PRO A 153 26.56 -13.35 -9.76
N SER A 154 27.34 -13.21 -10.85
CA SER A 154 27.32 -12.02 -11.69
C SER A 154 25.97 -11.81 -12.39
N GLU A 155 25.39 -12.87 -12.95
CA GLU A 155 24.07 -12.84 -13.58
C GLU A 155 22.95 -12.57 -12.57
N GLN A 156 23.03 -13.13 -11.36
CA GLN A 156 22.07 -12.87 -10.28
C GLN A 156 22.09 -11.40 -9.87
N ALA A 157 23.27 -10.78 -9.80
CA ALA A 157 23.39 -9.35 -9.49
C ALA A 157 22.75 -8.47 -10.58
N GLU A 158 22.91 -8.84 -11.86
CA GLU A 158 22.28 -8.15 -12.98
C GLU A 158 20.75 -8.33 -13.00
N LEU A 159 20.26 -9.55 -12.80
CA LEU A 159 18.83 -9.85 -12.71
C LEU A 159 18.18 -9.10 -11.54
N ASN A 160 18.83 -9.05 -10.37
CA ASN A 160 18.34 -8.26 -9.24
C ASN A 160 18.32 -6.74 -9.54
N ALA A 161 19.24 -6.24 -10.36
CA ALA A 161 19.23 -4.83 -10.79
C ALA A 161 17.99 -4.51 -11.63
N TRP A 162 17.70 -5.33 -12.66
CA TRP A 162 16.53 -5.17 -13.51
C TRP A 162 15.22 -5.40 -12.76
N ALA A 163 15.15 -6.40 -11.89
CA ALA A 163 13.99 -6.63 -11.02
C ALA A 163 13.71 -5.40 -10.14
N GLY A 164 14.75 -4.82 -9.53
CA GLY A 164 14.64 -3.58 -8.76
C GLY A 164 14.14 -2.40 -9.59
N LEU A 165 14.62 -2.25 -10.83
CA LEU A 165 14.18 -1.19 -11.74
C LEU A 165 12.71 -1.34 -12.12
N HIS A 166 12.27 -2.55 -12.51
CA HIS A 166 10.87 -2.83 -12.86
C HIS A 166 9.92 -2.57 -11.70
N SER A 167 10.31 -2.96 -10.49
CA SER A 167 9.54 -2.64 -9.28
C SER A 167 9.42 -1.13 -9.10
N ASN A 168 10.51 -0.37 -9.14
CA ASN A 168 10.44 1.08 -8.94
C ASN A 168 9.63 1.79 -10.03
N PHE A 169 9.73 1.35 -11.29
CA PHE A 169 8.90 1.86 -12.38
C PHE A 169 7.40 1.62 -12.12
N ALA A 170 7.04 0.39 -11.79
CA ALA A 170 5.65 0.02 -11.50
C ALA A 170 5.10 0.75 -10.27
N ALA A 171 5.96 1.05 -9.28
CA ALA A 171 5.57 1.82 -8.11
C ALA A 171 5.20 3.26 -8.45
N VAL A 172 5.92 3.90 -9.37
CA VAL A 172 5.56 5.24 -9.88
C VAL A 172 4.23 5.20 -10.61
N VAL A 173 4.06 4.23 -11.53
CA VAL A 173 2.82 4.08 -12.30
C VAL A 173 1.61 3.82 -11.38
N GLY A 174 1.76 2.96 -10.38
CA GLY A 174 0.70 2.66 -9.42
C GLY A 174 0.31 3.86 -8.56
N ASN A 175 1.28 4.62 -8.05
CA ASN A 175 1.00 5.81 -7.24
C ASN A 175 0.50 6.99 -8.07
N LEU A 176 0.90 7.09 -9.35
CA LEU A 176 0.34 8.07 -10.28
C LEU A 176 -1.12 7.77 -10.60
N ALA A 177 -1.45 6.50 -10.86
CA ALA A 177 -2.84 6.06 -11.07
C ALA A 177 -3.70 6.27 -9.82
N ALA A 178 -3.10 6.25 -8.63
CA ALA A 178 -3.79 6.57 -7.38
C ALA A 178 -3.97 8.07 -7.14
N PHE A 179 -3.09 8.91 -7.68
CA PHE A 179 -3.15 10.37 -7.58
C PHE A 179 -4.12 10.99 -8.59
N VAL A 180 -4.29 10.37 -9.76
CA VAL A 180 -5.23 10.85 -10.79
C VAL A 180 -6.63 10.30 -10.52
N ASP A 181 -7.66 11.17 -10.58
CA ASP A 181 -9.07 10.77 -10.51
C ASP A 181 -9.49 10.01 -11.79
N LEU A 182 -9.12 8.73 -11.85
CA LEU A 182 -9.33 7.83 -12.99
C LEU A 182 -10.79 7.72 -13.48
N PRO A 183 -11.81 7.65 -12.60
CA PRO A 183 -13.22 7.62 -12.98
C PRO A 183 -13.67 8.80 -13.86
N LYS A 184 -12.98 9.95 -13.80
CA LYS A 184 -13.22 11.10 -14.67
C LYS A 184 -12.85 10.85 -16.14
N TYR A 185 -11.88 9.97 -16.38
CA TYR A 185 -11.35 9.69 -17.72
C TYR A 185 -11.82 8.33 -18.26
N ILE A 186 -12.07 7.38 -17.38
CA ILE A 186 -12.46 6.00 -17.72
C ILE A 186 -13.86 5.71 -17.17
N HIS A 187 -14.90 6.25 -17.80
CA HIS A 187 -16.29 6.09 -17.36
C HIS A 187 -16.88 4.67 -17.50
N ARG A 188 -16.10 3.67 -17.91
CA ARG A 188 -16.64 2.44 -18.53
C ARG A 188 -16.59 1.19 -17.64
N PHE A 189 -15.77 1.15 -16.59
CA PHE A 189 -15.49 -0.09 -15.86
C PHE A 189 -15.82 -0.05 -14.36
N GLY A 190 -15.71 1.09 -13.68
CA GLY A 190 -15.98 1.22 -12.25
C GLY A 190 -16.70 2.52 -11.85
N LYS A 191 -17.45 2.49 -10.74
CA LYS A 191 -17.95 3.69 -10.05
C LYS A 191 -16.92 4.26 -9.06
N THR A 192 -15.85 3.51 -8.78
CA THR A 192 -14.84 3.84 -7.77
C THR A 192 -13.44 3.82 -8.39
N VAL A 193 -12.58 4.73 -7.95
CA VAL A 193 -11.16 4.81 -8.38
C VAL A 193 -10.46 3.46 -8.18
N PHE A 194 -10.71 2.79 -7.06
CA PHE A 194 -10.09 1.50 -6.74
C PHE A 194 -10.44 0.42 -7.76
N ALA A 195 -11.67 0.37 -8.28
CA ALA A 195 -12.08 -0.63 -9.25
C ALA A 195 -11.39 -0.45 -10.61
N ASP A 196 -11.32 0.79 -11.11
CA ASP A 196 -10.65 1.10 -12.37
C ASP A 196 -9.14 0.85 -12.28
N THR A 197 -8.50 1.30 -11.19
CA THR A 197 -7.07 1.06 -10.97
C THR A 197 -6.79 -0.44 -10.81
N SER A 198 -7.63 -1.19 -10.09
CA SER A 198 -7.50 -2.64 -9.94
C SER A 198 -7.54 -3.37 -11.30
N LEU A 199 -8.42 -2.95 -12.20
CA LEU A 199 -8.51 -3.52 -13.54
C LEU A 199 -7.23 -3.25 -14.36
N LEU A 200 -6.71 -2.02 -14.33
CA LEU A 200 -5.47 -1.68 -15.03
C LEU A 200 -4.26 -2.44 -14.49
N MET A 201 -4.13 -2.53 -13.16
CA MET A 201 -3.00 -3.23 -12.54
C MET A 201 -3.05 -4.74 -12.75
N THR A 202 -4.25 -5.35 -12.80
CA THR A 202 -4.39 -6.77 -13.13
C THR A 202 -4.06 -7.07 -14.59
N VAL A 203 -4.42 -6.20 -15.54
CA VAL A 203 -3.99 -6.32 -16.95
C VAL A 203 -2.47 -6.22 -17.06
N TYR A 204 -1.85 -5.25 -16.39
CA TYR A 204 -0.39 -5.11 -16.35
C TYR A 204 0.30 -6.33 -15.72
N LEU A 205 -0.26 -6.87 -14.63
CA LEU A 205 0.21 -8.11 -14.00
C LEU A 205 0.17 -9.29 -14.98
N VAL A 206 -0.94 -9.50 -15.70
CA VAL A 206 -1.06 -10.61 -16.67
C VAL A 206 0.01 -10.49 -17.76
N ILE A 207 0.14 -9.31 -18.37
CA ILE A 207 1.10 -9.08 -19.46
C ILE A 207 2.52 -9.39 -18.99
N THR A 208 2.91 -8.85 -17.84
CA THR A 208 4.27 -9.02 -17.32
C THR A 208 4.57 -10.46 -16.89
N ILE A 209 3.63 -11.16 -16.25
CA ILE A 209 3.81 -12.56 -15.84
C ILE A 209 3.84 -13.50 -17.06
N VAL A 210 2.99 -13.28 -18.07
CA VAL A 210 3.01 -14.09 -19.30
C VAL A 210 4.37 -13.96 -20.00
N ILE A 211 4.90 -12.74 -20.12
CA ILE A 211 6.23 -12.50 -20.69
C ILE A 211 7.31 -13.20 -19.86
N THR A 212 7.32 -13.02 -18.54
CA THR A 212 8.30 -13.66 -17.66
C THR A 212 8.26 -15.19 -17.76
N CYS A 213 7.08 -15.82 -17.67
CA CYS A 213 6.95 -17.28 -17.76
C CYS A 213 7.31 -17.85 -19.15
N TRP A 214 7.18 -17.06 -20.21
CA TRP A 214 7.61 -17.45 -21.55
C TRP A 214 9.14 -17.52 -21.67
N TYR A 215 9.85 -16.53 -21.11
CA TYR A 215 11.30 -16.40 -21.26
C TYR A 215 12.14 -17.11 -20.20
N ILE A 216 11.59 -17.36 -19.01
CA ILE A 216 12.24 -18.23 -18.02
C ILE A 216 12.33 -19.64 -18.62
N HIS A 217 13.54 -20.15 -18.79
CA HIS A 217 13.77 -21.54 -19.15
C HIS A 217 14.19 -22.28 -17.88
N GLU A 218 13.46 -23.34 -17.53
CA GLU A 218 13.80 -24.20 -16.40
C GLU A 218 14.31 -25.50 -17.00
N GLU A 219 15.49 -25.97 -16.58
CA GLU A 219 16.02 -27.25 -17.05
C GLU A 219 15.28 -28.40 -16.35
N ASP A 220 14.97 -29.45 -17.11
CA ASP A 220 14.35 -30.66 -16.56
C ASP A 220 15.40 -31.41 -15.71
N ASP A 221 15.32 -31.29 -14.38
CA ASP A 221 16.11 -32.14 -13.50
C ASP A 221 15.69 -33.61 -13.70
N VAL A 222 16.66 -34.42 -14.15
CA VAL A 222 16.50 -35.88 -14.21
C VAL A 222 16.25 -36.39 -12.79
N PRO A 223 15.19 -37.17 -12.52
CA PRO A 223 14.77 -37.45 -11.15
C PRO A 223 15.72 -38.40 -10.43
N THR A 224 16.62 -37.86 -9.59
CA THR A 224 17.39 -38.67 -8.64
C THR A 224 16.50 -39.11 -7.48
N SER A 225 15.83 -40.24 -7.68
CA SER A 225 15.11 -41.06 -6.70
C SER A 225 13.85 -40.47 -6.04
N ARG A 226 12.70 -41.08 -6.36
CA ARG A 226 11.41 -40.92 -5.68
C ARG A 226 11.48 -41.47 -4.25
N GLN A 227 11.64 -40.64 -3.21
CA GLN A 227 11.37 -41.07 -1.83
C GLN A 227 10.64 -40.01 -0.97
N PHE A 228 9.40 -40.36 -0.61
CA PHE A 228 8.55 -39.95 0.54
C PHE A 228 8.41 -38.44 0.88
N ILE A 229 7.30 -37.84 0.42
CA ILE A 229 7.11 -36.39 0.23
C ILE A 229 6.49 -35.59 1.42
N SER A 230 5.91 -36.20 2.46
CA SER A 230 5.16 -35.41 3.48
C SER A 230 5.88 -35.15 4.82
N SER A 231 6.61 -36.14 5.37
CA SER A 231 7.30 -35.99 6.67
C SER A 231 8.71 -35.40 6.56
N ARG A 232 9.22 -35.24 5.34
CA ARG A 232 10.49 -34.56 5.02
C ARG A 232 10.33 -33.03 5.00
N ARG A 233 9.23 -32.50 4.44
CA ARG A 233 8.99 -31.04 4.27
C ARG A 233 9.07 -30.23 5.57
N ARG A 234 8.41 -30.66 6.64
CA ARG A 234 8.49 -29.97 7.95
C ARG A 234 9.88 -30.09 8.57
N ARG A 235 10.51 -31.28 8.49
CA ARG A 235 11.86 -31.50 9.03
C ARG A 235 12.91 -30.66 8.29
N GLU A 236 12.78 -30.52 6.98
CA GLU A 236 13.62 -29.69 6.12
C GLU A 236 13.47 -28.20 6.44
N PHE A 237 12.24 -27.69 6.57
CA PHE A 237 11.98 -26.32 7.02
C PHE A 237 12.68 -25.99 8.34
N PHE A 238 12.47 -26.81 9.38
CA PHE A 238 13.10 -26.59 10.68
C PHE A 238 14.62 -26.77 10.62
N SER A 239 15.12 -27.71 9.80
CA SER A 239 16.55 -27.94 9.62
C SER A 239 17.23 -26.73 8.96
N VAL A 240 16.69 -26.22 7.85
CA VAL A 240 17.23 -25.04 7.15
C VAL A 240 17.14 -23.82 8.04
N MET A 241 16.01 -23.61 8.72
CA MET A 241 15.86 -22.48 9.64
C MET A 241 16.85 -22.56 10.81
N GLN A 242 17.07 -23.74 11.37
CA GLN A 242 18.09 -23.94 12.41
C GLN A 242 19.50 -23.65 11.87
N SER A 243 19.82 -24.12 10.66
CA SER A 243 21.10 -23.83 10.00
C SER A 243 21.30 -22.35 9.70
N VAL A 244 20.26 -21.62 9.30
CA VAL A 244 20.37 -20.17 9.02
C VAL A 244 20.63 -19.37 10.30
N PHE A 245 19.90 -19.63 11.39
CA PHE A 245 20.00 -18.81 12.60
C PHE A 245 21.08 -19.27 13.59
N PHE A 246 21.41 -20.56 13.59
CA PHE A 246 22.35 -21.18 14.53
C PHE A 246 23.56 -21.84 13.86
N GLY A 247 23.55 -22.04 12.54
CA GLY A 247 24.71 -22.53 11.79
C GLY A 247 25.73 -21.44 11.50
N LYS A 248 26.87 -21.86 10.96
CA LYS A 248 27.85 -20.99 10.28
C LYS A 248 27.67 -21.29 8.78
N PRO A 249 27.48 -20.30 7.89
CA PRO A 249 27.97 -18.91 7.96
C PRO A 249 26.99 -17.88 8.55
N ASN A 250 27.55 -16.84 9.18
CA ASN A 250 26.79 -15.76 9.84
C ASN A 250 26.14 -14.76 8.84
N GLN A 251 26.42 -14.88 7.54
CA GLN A 251 26.08 -13.82 6.57
C GLN A 251 24.58 -13.75 6.26
N ILE A 252 23.92 -14.87 5.95
CA ILE A 252 22.45 -14.93 5.74
C ILE A 252 21.72 -14.43 6.99
N LYS A 253 22.16 -14.88 8.17
CA LYS A 253 21.64 -14.42 9.46
C LYS A 253 21.75 -12.91 9.62
N ASN A 254 22.91 -12.33 9.33
CA ASN A 254 23.13 -10.90 9.45
C ASN A 254 22.27 -10.11 8.46
N ILE A 255 22.10 -10.59 7.22
CA ILE A 255 21.16 -9.99 6.24
C ILE A 255 19.74 -9.98 6.81
N CYS A 256 19.27 -11.10 7.38
CA CYS A 256 17.95 -11.19 8.01
C CYS A 256 17.82 -10.25 9.24
N ILE A 257 18.85 -10.11 10.06
CA ILE A 257 18.85 -9.17 11.20
C ILE A 257 18.72 -7.72 10.73
N VAL A 258 19.47 -7.33 9.69
CA VAL A 258 19.37 -5.98 9.12
C VAL A 258 17.96 -5.75 8.58
N GLN A 259 17.40 -6.69 7.82
CA GLN A 259 16.02 -6.60 7.33
C GLN A 259 15.01 -6.47 8.47
N PHE A 260 15.14 -7.27 9.52
CA PHE A 260 14.24 -7.21 10.68
C PHE A 260 14.18 -5.80 11.28
N PHE A 261 15.33 -5.19 11.55
CA PHE A 261 15.38 -3.86 12.13
C PHE A 261 14.97 -2.75 11.14
N SER A 262 15.33 -2.86 9.86
CA SER A 262 14.90 -1.91 8.82
C SER A 262 13.39 -1.89 8.64
N TRP A 263 12.75 -3.07 8.63
CA TRP A 263 11.31 -3.19 8.36
C TRP A 263 10.41 -2.79 9.52
N LEU A 264 10.96 -2.60 10.73
CA LEU A 264 10.27 -1.90 11.83
C LEU A 264 9.93 -0.45 11.46
N GLY A 265 10.76 0.20 10.63
CA GLY A 265 10.52 1.57 10.15
C GLY A 265 9.78 1.65 8.82
N TRP A 266 10.05 0.73 7.89
CA TRP A 266 9.41 0.77 6.56
C TRP A 266 7.90 0.59 6.62
N PHE A 267 7.39 -0.22 7.55
CA PHE A 267 5.96 -0.50 7.58
C PHE A 267 5.09 0.74 7.89
N PRO A 268 5.32 1.49 9.00
CA PRO A 268 4.58 2.73 9.24
C PRO A 268 4.72 3.73 8.08
N PHE A 269 5.90 3.77 7.45
CA PHE A 269 6.15 4.62 6.30
C PHE A 269 5.28 4.26 5.08
N LEU A 270 5.18 2.97 4.73
CA LEU A 270 4.46 2.56 3.52
C LEU A 270 2.93 2.72 3.62
N PHE A 271 2.35 2.58 4.82
CA PHE A 271 0.89 2.53 4.99
C PHE A 271 0.27 3.78 5.63
N TYR A 272 1.03 4.59 6.37
CA TYR A 272 0.46 5.69 7.16
C TYR A 272 0.97 7.10 6.80
N VAL A 273 1.89 7.25 5.84
CA VAL A 273 2.42 8.57 5.44
C VAL A 273 1.37 9.48 4.81
N VAL A 274 0.47 8.93 3.99
CA VAL A 274 -0.64 9.68 3.37
C VAL A 274 -1.51 10.31 4.46
N THR A 275 -1.92 9.49 5.42
CA THR A 275 -2.76 9.91 6.54
C THR A 275 -2.06 10.92 7.45
N TYR A 276 -0.77 10.73 7.72
CA TYR A 276 0.03 11.67 8.51
C TYR A 276 0.13 13.04 7.84
N VAL A 277 0.48 13.09 6.54
CA VAL A 277 0.61 14.36 5.81
C VAL A 277 -0.74 15.08 5.70
N ASN A 278 -1.84 14.34 5.49
CA ASN A 278 -3.19 14.91 5.53
C ASN A 278 -3.55 15.49 6.92
N SER A 279 -3.07 14.88 8.01
CA SER A 279 -3.32 15.41 9.36
C SER A 279 -2.61 16.75 9.62
N LEU A 280 -1.44 16.98 8.99
CA LEU A 280 -0.69 18.23 9.09
C LEU A 280 -1.39 19.41 8.37
N GLN A 281 -2.29 19.13 7.43
CA GLN A 281 -3.06 20.19 6.74
C GLN A 281 -4.24 20.71 7.55
N LYS A 282 -4.83 19.88 8.44
CA LYS A 282 -6.00 20.28 9.23
C LYS A 282 -5.74 21.52 10.12
N SER A 283 -4.49 21.89 10.34
CA SER A 283 -4.09 23.08 11.11
C SER A 283 -3.96 24.37 10.28
N HIS A 284 -4.06 24.32 8.93
CA HIS A 284 -3.83 25.46 8.05
C HIS A 284 -5.03 25.81 7.17
N THR A 285 -5.25 27.11 6.93
CA THR A 285 -6.39 27.71 6.21
C THR A 285 -6.44 27.43 4.70
N ILE A 286 -5.37 26.87 4.11
CA ILE A 286 -5.29 26.54 2.68
C ILE A 286 -5.32 25.02 2.54
N ILE A 287 -6.48 24.49 2.14
CA ILE A 287 -6.65 23.06 1.84
C ILE A 287 -6.16 22.82 0.41
N ILE A 288 -5.05 22.09 0.25
CA ILE A 288 -4.60 21.58 -1.05
C ILE A 288 -5.11 20.16 -1.16
N ASN A 289 -6.04 19.91 -2.09
CA ASN A 289 -6.59 18.58 -2.35
C ASN A 289 -5.46 17.58 -2.67
N ASP A 290 -5.59 16.36 -2.15
CA ASP A 290 -4.71 15.22 -2.42
C ASP A 290 -3.21 15.38 -2.08
N ILE A 291 -2.86 16.32 -1.19
CA ILE A 291 -1.46 16.49 -0.74
C ILE A 291 -0.87 15.20 -0.14
N GLY A 292 -1.70 14.40 0.54
CA GLY A 292 -1.28 13.13 1.13
C GLY A 292 -0.87 12.14 0.05
N ALA A 293 -1.64 12.05 -1.05
CA ALA A 293 -1.38 11.16 -2.18
C ALA A 293 -0.14 11.59 -3.00
N LEU A 294 0.25 12.86 -2.95
CA LEU A 294 1.51 13.35 -3.52
C LEU A 294 2.74 12.73 -2.85
N THR A 295 2.65 12.40 -1.56
CA THR A 295 3.75 11.83 -0.78
C THR A 295 4.29 10.52 -1.36
N PRO A 296 3.45 9.48 -1.56
CA PRO A 296 3.91 8.23 -2.14
C PRO A 296 4.38 8.37 -3.59
N LEU A 297 3.78 9.27 -4.36
CA LEU A 297 4.24 9.61 -5.71
C LEU A 297 5.64 10.24 -5.70
N ALA A 298 5.91 11.16 -4.77
CA ALA A 298 7.19 11.85 -4.68
C ALA A 298 8.34 10.89 -4.32
N TYR A 299 8.20 10.05 -3.28
CA TYR A 299 9.27 9.12 -2.93
C TYR A 299 9.50 8.04 -3.98
N THR A 300 8.44 7.52 -4.61
CA THR A 300 8.60 6.50 -5.66
C THR A 300 9.25 7.06 -6.91
N THR A 301 8.98 8.32 -7.26
CA THR A 301 9.65 9.01 -8.37
C THR A 301 11.16 9.14 -8.10
N VAL A 302 11.55 9.62 -6.92
CA VAL A 302 12.96 9.66 -6.50
C VAL A 302 13.57 8.26 -6.56
N SER A 303 12.83 7.25 -6.09
CA SER A 303 13.29 5.87 -6.08
C SER A 303 13.55 5.29 -7.47
N PHE A 304 12.69 5.56 -8.44
CA PHE A 304 12.87 5.14 -9.82
C PHE A 304 14.12 5.74 -10.47
N PHE A 305 14.35 7.04 -10.29
CA PHE A 305 15.57 7.66 -10.81
C PHE A 305 16.83 7.13 -10.13
N VAL A 306 16.79 6.88 -8.82
CA VAL A 306 17.90 6.26 -8.10
C VAL A 306 18.15 4.84 -8.62
N ALA A 307 17.09 4.06 -8.90
CA ALA A 307 17.22 2.71 -9.45
C ALA A 307 17.89 2.69 -10.83
N ILE A 308 17.65 3.69 -11.68
CA ILE A 308 18.35 3.85 -12.98
C ILE A 308 19.84 4.13 -12.77
N ILE A 309 20.18 4.97 -11.79
CA ILE A 309 21.55 5.42 -11.53
C ILE A 309 22.37 4.35 -10.81
N LEU A 310 21.74 3.49 -9.99
CA LEU A 310 22.42 2.45 -9.26
C LEU A 310 23.20 1.54 -10.24
N PRO A 311 24.52 1.33 -10.03
CA PRO A 311 25.36 0.62 -10.99
C PRO A 311 24.79 -0.76 -11.30
N HIS A 312 24.62 -1.14 -12.57
CA HIS A 312 24.04 -2.43 -12.91
C HIS A 312 24.99 -3.60 -12.60
N HIS A 313 26.29 -3.39 -12.81
CA HIS A 313 27.32 -4.31 -12.35
C HIS A 313 27.74 -3.97 -10.92
N SER A 314 27.88 -5.00 -10.11
CA SER A 314 28.37 -5.02 -8.73
C SER A 314 29.84 -4.61 -8.58
N SER A 315 30.48 -4.16 -9.66
CA SER A 315 31.86 -3.67 -9.64
C SER A 315 31.98 -2.44 -8.75
N THR A 316 32.85 -2.54 -7.76
CA THR A 316 33.31 -1.49 -6.87
C THR A 316 33.47 -0.14 -7.59
N ILE A 317 32.69 0.87 -7.20
CA ILE A 317 32.83 2.20 -7.81
C ILE A 317 34.06 2.87 -7.18
N HIS A 318 35.06 3.15 -8.00
CA HIS A 318 36.16 4.02 -7.59
C HIS A 318 35.73 5.49 -7.78
N ILE A 319 35.49 6.22 -6.68
CA ILE A 319 35.28 7.66 -6.75
C ILE A 319 36.66 8.36 -6.78
N PRO A 320 37.06 9.02 -7.89
CA PRO A 320 38.30 9.78 -7.90
C PRO A 320 38.14 11.05 -7.05
N VAL A 321 38.98 11.21 -6.03
CA VAL A 321 39.07 12.42 -5.20
C VAL A 321 39.40 13.63 -6.09
N PRO A 322 38.66 14.76 -6.00
CA PRO A 322 38.96 15.97 -6.76
C PRO A 322 40.41 16.44 -6.56
N ARG A 323 41.08 16.88 -7.63
CA ARG A 323 42.51 17.27 -7.61
C ARG A 323 42.87 18.32 -6.55
N ILE A 324 41.89 19.10 -6.10
CA ILE A 324 42.06 20.18 -5.09
C ILE A 324 42.36 19.60 -3.69
N ILE A 325 41.99 18.34 -3.42
CA ILE A 325 42.14 17.67 -2.11
C ILE A 325 43.33 16.67 -2.11
N LYS A 326 44.19 16.69 -3.14
CA LYS A 326 45.39 15.81 -3.20
C LYS A 326 46.41 16.07 -2.09
N SER A 327 46.37 17.22 -1.42
CA SER A 327 47.22 17.50 -0.25
C SER A 327 46.84 16.69 0.99
N ALA A 328 45.66 16.06 1.04
CA ALA A 328 45.15 15.39 2.23
C ALA A 328 45.39 13.86 2.28
N LYS A 329 46.10 13.27 1.31
CA LYS A 329 46.40 11.81 1.30
C LYS A 329 45.17 10.90 1.51
N LEU A 330 43.98 11.36 1.09
CA LEU A 330 42.74 10.57 1.16
C LEU A 330 42.77 9.50 0.05
N TRP A 331 42.65 8.24 0.46
CA TRP A 331 42.62 7.07 -0.42
C TRP A 331 41.33 7.05 -1.26
N PRO A 332 41.33 6.47 -2.48
CA PRO A 332 40.12 6.35 -3.30
C PRO A 332 39.05 5.56 -2.53
N ILE A 333 37.87 6.15 -2.34
CA ILE A 333 36.74 5.50 -1.67
C ILE A 333 36.16 4.48 -2.65
N GLN A 334 36.31 3.20 -2.30
CA GLN A 334 35.63 2.09 -2.96
C GLN A 334 34.17 2.05 -2.44
N VAL A 335 33.20 2.34 -3.31
CA VAL A 335 31.78 2.24 -2.95
C VAL A 335 31.31 0.82 -3.24
N THR A 336 30.92 0.14 -2.18
CA THR A 336 30.47 -1.25 -2.25
C THR A 336 28.98 -1.38 -1.94
N PRO A 337 28.28 -2.44 -2.40
CA PRO A 337 26.85 -2.68 -2.10
C PRO A 337 26.51 -2.55 -0.61
N ARG A 338 27.37 -3.04 0.28
CA ARG A 338 27.27 -2.86 1.73
C ARG A 338 27.25 -1.40 2.14
N ILE A 339 28.21 -0.59 1.66
CA ILE A 339 28.29 0.84 1.99
C ILE A 339 27.03 1.56 1.49
N ILE A 340 26.55 1.23 0.29
CA ILE A 340 25.31 1.77 -0.27
C ILE A 340 24.13 1.46 0.65
N TRP A 341 24.01 0.21 1.13
CA TRP A 341 22.95 -0.18 2.05
C TRP A 341 23.07 0.51 3.41
N THR A 342 24.27 0.59 3.99
CA THR A 342 24.52 1.32 5.25
C THR A 342 24.11 2.79 5.14
N LEU A 343 24.51 3.48 4.06
CA LEU A 343 24.14 4.88 3.83
C LEU A 343 22.64 5.04 3.60
N SER A 344 21.98 4.07 2.98
CA SER A 344 20.53 4.10 2.77
C SER A 344 19.77 3.97 4.09
N GLN A 345 20.26 3.19 5.06
CA GLN A 345 19.71 3.12 6.43
C GLN A 345 19.88 4.46 7.15
N LEU A 346 21.02 5.13 6.98
CA LEU A 346 21.27 6.46 7.56
C LEU A 346 20.31 7.51 7.00
N ILE A 347 20.11 7.54 5.67
CA ILE A 347 19.16 8.46 5.02
C ILE A 347 17.74 8.24 5.56
N PHE A 348 17.33 6.97 5.71
CA PHE A 348 16.04 6.62 6.28
C PHE A 348 15.91 7.13 7.72
N ALA A 349 16.91 6.83 8.57
CA ALA A 349 16.93 7.24 9.97
C ALA A 349 16.84 8.76 10.15
N VAL A 350 17.68 9.50 9.42
CA VAL A 350 17.70 10.97 9.46
C VAL A 350 16.40 11.57 8.94
N SER A 351 15.81 11.01 7.89
CA SER A 351 14.54 11.51 7.34
C SER A 351 13.38 11.30 8.32
N MET A 352 13.31 10.13 8.97
CA MET A 352 12.27 9.85 9.97
C MET A 352 12.42 10.70 11.24
N LEU A 353 13.65 10.89 11.74
CA LEU A 353 13.91 11.75 12.90
C LEU A 353 13.80 13.24 12.56
N GLY A 354 14.03 13.61 11.30
CA GLY A 354 13.85 14.97 10.78
C GLY A 354 12.41 15.49 10.92
N THR A 355 11.43 14.59 11.06
CA THR A 355 10.04 14.95 11.40
C THR A 355 9.90 15.62 12.78
N LEU A 356 10.96 15.66 13.62
CA LEU A 356 11.00 16.46 14.84
C LEU A 356 11.20 17.96 14.59
N LEU A 357 11.75 18.31 13.42
CA LEU A 357 12.14 19.68 13.08
C LEU A 357 11.18 20.33 12.07
N VAL A 358 10.24 19.56 11.54
CA VAL A 358 9.38 19.96 10.43
C VAL A 358 7.91 19.83 10.83
N ASP A 359 7.25 20.96 10.97
CA ASP A 359 5.82 21.03 11.30
C ASP A 359 4.93 21.29 10.07
N SER A 360 5.53 21.46 8.89
CA SER A 360 4.80 21.73 7.64
C SER A 360 4.58 20.47 6.80
N ALA A 361 3.41 20.38 6.15
CA ALA A 361 3.09 19.29 5.20
C ALA A 361 4.09 19.23 4.05
N ILE A 362 4.45 20.38 3.47
CA ILE A 362 5.39 20.47 2.34
C ILE A 362 6.81 20.03 2.76
N GLY A 363 7.29 20.48 3.93
CA GLY A 363 8.59 20.04 4.43
C GLY A 363 8.64 18.54 4.70
N THR A 364 7.52 17.97 5.19
CA THR A 364 7.40 16.54 5.43
C THR A 364 7.44 15.74 4.13
N ILE A 365 6.76 16.20 3.08
CA ILE A 365 6.83 15.60 1.74
C ILE A 365 8.27 15.60 1.22
N PHE A 366 9.02 16.69 1.41
CA PHE A 366 10.43 16.73 0.99
C PHE A 366 11.29 15.71 1.74
N LEU A 367 11.11 15.58 3.06
CA LEU A 367 11.78 14.53 3.85
C LEU A 367 11.43 13.12 3.34
N PHE A 368 10.16 12.86 3.08
CA PHE A 368 9.70 11.56 2.61
C PHE A 368 10.11 11.27 1.16
N ALA A 369 10.26 12.29 0.30
CA ALA A 369 10.81 12.12 -1.04
C ALA A 369 12.25 11.58 -0.99
N MET A 370 13.08 12.05 -0.04
CA MET A 370 14.46 11.56 0.14
C MET A 370 14.52 10.08 0.53
N VAL A 371 13.50 9.58 1.25
CA VAL A 371 13.37 8.16 1.59
C VAL A 371 13.25 7.28 0.33
N GLY A 372 12.88 7.86 -0.82
CA GLY A 372 12.94 7.19 -2.12
C GLY A 372 14.32 6.61 -2.46
N ILE A 373 15.40 7.26 -2.03
CA ILE A 373 16.77 6.73 -2.17
C ILE A 373 16.89 5.41 -1.40
N SER A 374 16.41 5.39 -0.15
CA SER A 374 16.43 4.21 0.69
C SER A 374 15.55 3.09 0.14
N TRP A 375 14.42 3.41 -0.49
CA TRP A 375 13.54 2.42 -1.11
C TRP A 375 14.21 1.72 -2.30
N ALA A 376 14.91 2.49 -3.15
CA ALA A 376 15.57 1.95 -4.35
C ALA A 376 16.64 0.92 -3.98
N VAL A 377 17.39 1.22 -2.91
CA VAL A 377 18.41 0.34 -2.35
C VAL A 377 17.78 -0.91 -1.72
N SER A 378 16.70 -0.76 -0.94
CA SER A 378 15.97 -1.87 -0.30
C SER A 378 15.36 -2.85 -1.30
N CYS A 379 14.94 -2.39 -2.48
CA CYS A 379 14.39 -3.25 -3.52
C CYS A 379 15.43 -4.19 -4.17
N ARG A 380 16.73 -3.89 -4.03
CA ARG A 380 17.81 -4.54 -4.79
C ARG A 380 18.91 -5.16 -3.93
N ILE A 381 19.57 -4.36 -3.09
CA ILE A 381 20.85 -4.74 -2.46
C ILE A 381 20.72 -5.94 -1.52
N PRO A 382 19.69 -6.04 -0.65
CA PRO A 382 19.56 -7.20 0.24
C PRO A 382 19.41 -8.52 -0.53
N TYR A 383 18.70 -8.49 -1.65
CA TYR A 383 18.49 -9.66 -2.51
C TYR A 383 19.74 -10.02 -3.31
N SER A 384 20.55 -9.03 -3.70
CA SER A 384 21.83 -9.26 -4.36
C SER A 384 22.82 -9.92 -3.40
N LEU A 385 22.96 -9.38 -2.18
CA LEU A 385 23.83 -9.96 -1.15
C LEU A 385 23.39 -11.36 -0.69
N LEU A 386 22.08 -11.62 -0.71
CA LEU A 386 21.54 -12.96 -0.44
C LEU A 386 21.91 -13.94 -1.57
N GLY A 387 21.79 -13.52 -2.83
CA GLY A 387 22.19 -14.31 -4.01
C GLY A 387 23.68 -14.65 -4.02
N ASP A 388 24.53 -13.70 -3.64
CA ASP A 388 25.99 -13.91 -3.53
C ASP A 388 26.33 -15.03 -2.53
N GLU A 389 25.66 -15.04 -1.37
CA GLU A 389 25.88 -16.06 -0.34
C GLU A 389 25.34 -17.42 -0.77
N LEU A 390 24.19 -17.42 -1.46
CA LEU A 390 23.56 -18.62 -2.02
C LEU A 390 24.40 -19.31 -3.09
N SER A 391 25.27 -18.55 -3.75
CA SER A 391 26.09 -19.01 -4.87
C SER A 391 27.51 -19.42 -4.46
N ARG A 392 27.86 -19.33 -3.17
CA ARG A 392 29.18 -19.76 -2.67
C ARG A 392 29.33 -21.28 -2.81
N PRO A 393 30.41 -21.78 -3.44
CA PRO A 393 30.66 -23.21 -3.60
C PRO A 393 30.64 -23.97 -2.27
N SER A 394 30.05 -25.16 -2.30
CA SER A 394 29.99 -26.10 -1.16
C SER A 394 31.35 -26.65 -0.72
N THR A 395 32.48 -26.14 -1.22
CA THR A 395 33.85 -26.61 -0.92
C THR A 395 34.19 -26.49 0.58
N TYR A 396 33.56 -25.55 1.31
CA TYR A 396 33.64 -25.48 2.76
C TYR A 396 32.95 -26.64 3.51
N ASN A 397 32.04 -27.36 2.85
CA ASN A 397 31.23 -28.43 3.43
C ASN A 397 31.87 -29.82 3.30
N LEU A 398 32.90 -30.00 2.45
CA LEU A 398 33.61 -31.29 2.36
C LEU A 398 34.50 -31.55 3.59
N PHE A 399 35.00 -30.48 4.23
CA PHE A 399 35.86 -30.56 5.41
C PHE A 399 35.14 -30.36 6.74
N SER A 400 33.94 -29.78 6.73
CA SER A 400 33.10 -29.60 7.92
C SER A 400 32.00 -30.65 7.90
N GLY A 401 32.21 -31.80 8.55
CA GLY A 401 31.31 -32.98 8.56
C GLY A 401 29.90 -32.78 9.16
N GLY A 402 29.16 -31.77 8.70
CA GLY A 402 27.74 -31.54 8.97
C GLY A 402 27.00 -31.36 7.65
N GLY A 403 25.94 -32.15 7.44
CA GLY A 403 25.21 -32.26 6.17
C GLY A 403 24.55 -30.98 5.64
N LEU A 404 25.34 -30.08 5.07
CA LEU A 404 24.89 -28.85 4.40
C LEU A 404 24.59 -29.02 2.90
N THR A 405 24.64 -30.24 2.36
CA THR A 405 24.37 -30.53 0.93
C THR A 405 22.93 -30.22 0.48
N GLY A 406 22.02 -29.84 1.38
CA GLY A 406 20.62 -29.52 1.05
C GLY A 406 20.24 -28.03 0.99
N ILE A 407 21.17 -27.10 1.26
CA ILE A 407 20.84 -25.65 1.28
C ILE A 407 20.82 -25.06 -0.14
N SER A 408 21.69 -25.51 -1.04
CA SER A 408 21.72 -25.07 -2.45
C SER A 408 20.41 -25.38 -3.18
N ASP A 409 19.75 -26.49 -2.82
CA ASP A 409 18.52 -26.96 -3.47
C ASP A 409 17.26 -26.27 -2.92
N SER A 410 17.39 -25.54 -1.81
CA SER A 410 16.28 -24.94 -1.05
C SER A 410 16.15 -23.41 -1.28
N GLN A 411 16.40 -22.94 -2.51
CA GLN A 411 16.41 -21.51 -2.86
C GLN A 411 15.08 -20.82 -2.55
N GLY A 412 13.95 -21.45 -2.90
CA GLY A 412 12.62 -20.91 -2.65
C GLY A 412 12.31 -20.80 -1.16
N LEU A 413 12.65 -21.84 -0.39
CA LEU A 413 12.52 -21.81 1.07
C LEU A 413 13.39 -20.70 1.69
N LEU A 414 14.62 -20.49 1.22
CA LEU A 414 15.49 -19.45 1.77
C LEU A 414 14.94 -18.03 1.51
N HIS A 415 14.43 -17.76 0.30
CA HIS A 415 13.72 -16.51 0.02
C HIS A 415 12.48 -16.34 0.91
N GLY A 416 11.81 -17.45 1.25
CA GLY A 416 10.74 -17.48 2.24
C GLY A 416 11.20 -17.09 3.65
N ILE A 417 12.31 -17.65 4.13
CA ILE A 417 12.92 -17.32 5.44
C ILE A 417 13.36 -15.86 5.46
N HIS A 418 13.96 -15.36 4.38
CA HIS A 418 14.30 -13.94 4.24
C HIS A 418 13.05 -13.06 4.36
N ASN A 419 11.94 -13.44 3.72
CA ASN A 419 10.69 -12.71 3.84
C ASN A 419 10.08 -12.77 5.24
N MET A 420 10.28 -13.85 6.00
CA MET A 420 9.88 -13.89 7.42
C MET A 420 10.58 -12.77 8.21
N ALA A 421 11.87 -12.52 7.95
CA ALA A 421 12.61 -11.43 8.58
C ALA A 421 12.06 -10.04 8.19
N ILE A 422 11.44 -9.92 7.02
CA ILE A 422 10.75 -8.70 6.56
C ILE A 422 9.37 -8.54 7.23
N CYS A 423 8.61 -9.62 7.39
CA CYS A 423 7.20 -9.56 7.83
C CYS A 423 7.02 -9.59 9.35
N LEU A 424 7.85 -10.35 10.09
CA LEU A 424 7.83 -10.41 11.55
C LEU A 424 7.87 -9.03 12.24
N PRO A 425 8.78 -8.09 11.88
CA PRO A 425 8.81 -6.77 12.52
C PRO A 425 7.52 -5.97 12.28
N GLN A 426 6.85 -6.17 11.15
CA GLN A 426 5.61 -5.47 10.83
C GLN A 426 4.49 -5.92 11.78
N ILE A 427 4.39 -7.22 12.07
CA ILE A 427 3.42 -7.77 13.03
C ILE A 427 3.64 -7.16 14.43
N VAL A 428 4.89 -7.04 14.85
CA VAL A 428 5.26 -6.43 16.14
C VAL A 428 4.79 -4.97 16.21
N VAL A 429 5.16 -4.16 15.20
CA VAL A 429 4.80 -2.73 15.16
C VAL A 429 3.30 -2.54 15.08
N MET A 430 2.59 -3.29 14.23
CA MET A 430 1.14 -3.21 14.12
C MET A 430 0.42 -3.55 15.42
N SER A 431 0.88 -4.58 16.12
CA SER A 431 0.31 -4.98 17.41
C SER A 431 0.52 -3.86 18.45
N LEU A 432 1.71 -3.26 18.49
CA LEU A 432 2.01 -2.13 19.38
C LEU A 432 1.17 -0.88 19.03
N MET A 433 1.04 -0.55 17.75
CA MET A 433 0.20 0.55 17.27
C MET A 433 -1.26 0.35 17.68
N GLY A 434 -1.81 -0.85 17.45
CA GLY A 434 -3.19 -1.19 17.82
C GLY A 434 -3.43 -1.11 19.34
N ILE A 435 -2.50 -1.61 20.15
CA ILE A 435 -2.59 -1.52 21.62
C ILE A 435 -2.58 -0.06 22.06
N ILE A 436 -1.66 0.76 21.55
CA ILE A 436 -1.55 2.17 21.93
C ILE A 436 -2.81 2.95 21.54
N TRP A 437 -3.36 2.72 20.34
CA TRP A 437 -4.61 3.36 19.92
C TRP A 437 -5.81 2.96 20.78
N SER A 438 -5.84 1.73 21.31
CA SER A 438 -6.91 1.31 22.23
C SER A 438 -6.94 2.10 23.55
N PHE A 439 -5.80 2.68 23.96
CA PHE A 439 -5.68 3.47 25.18
C PHE A 439 -5.84 4.98 24.98
N VAL A 440 -5.50 5.51 23.79
CA VAL A 440 -5.38 6.96 23.53
C VAL A 440 -6.67 7.57 22.94
N GLY A 441 -7.62 6.76 22.44
CA GLY A 441 -8.83 7.26 21.78
C GLY A 441 -8.58 7.69 20.32
N SER A 442 -9.63 7.73 19.50
CA SER A 442 -9.52 7.88 18.04
C SER A 442 -9.02 9.24 17.55
N ASP A 443 -9.25 10.29 18.35
CA ASP A 443 -9.06 11.67 17.89
C ASP A 443 -7.58 12.09 17.92
N ASP A 444 -6.79 11.52 18.84
CA ASP A 444 -5.33 11.72 18.95
C ASP A 444 -4.50 10.58 18.31
N ALA A 445 -5.16 9.53 17.82
CA ALA A 445 -4.52 8.35 17.25
C ALA A 445 -3.55 8.68 16.09
N PHE A 446 -3.87 9.69 15.29
CA PHE A 446 -3.06 10.08 14.13
C PHE A 446 -1.79 10.84 14.51
N VAL A 447 -1.78 11.56 15.64
CA VAL A 447 -0.56 12.16 16.21
C VAL A 447 0.41 11.08 16.68
N GLY A 448 -0.10 9.89 17.05
CA GLY A 448 0.72 8.74 17.40
C GLY A 448 1.58 8.19 16.24
N VAL A 449 1.12 8.30 14.99
CA VAL A 449 1.81 7.72 13.81
C VAL A 449 3.24 8.24 13.67
N VAL A 450 3.46 9.54 13.90
CA VAL A 450 4.79 10.14 13.78
C VAL A 450 5.78 9.54 14.77
N TRP A 451 5.32 9.14 15.96
CA TRP A 451 6.18 8.50 16.97
C TRP A 451 6.62 7.11 16.53
N PHE A 452 5.78 6.36 15.81
CA PHE A 452 6.18 5.09 15.20
C PHE A 452 7.16 5.28 14.04
N LEU A 453 6.97 6.32 13.22
CA LEU A 453 7.95 6.69 12.19
C LEU A 453 9.31 7.03 12.82
N ARG A 454 9.33 7.84 13.88
CA ARG A 454 10.55 8.22 14.62
C ARG A 454 11.21 7.03 15.31
N LEU A 455 10.44 6.14 15.92
CA LEU A 455 10.93 4.88 16.47
C LEU A 455 11.58 4.03 15.37
N GLY A 456 10.93 3.93 14.21
CA GLY A 456 11.48 3.29 13.02
C GLY A 456 12.82 3.90 12.60
N GLY A 457 12.94 5.23 12.63
CA GLY A 457 14.20 5.94 12.37
C GLY A 457 15.30 5.63 13.39
N ALA A 458 14.96 5.57 14.69
CA ALA A 458 15.90 5.21 15.74
C ALA A 458 16.41 3.77 15.59
N VAL A 459 15.52 2.84 15.26
CA VAL A 459 15.86 1.43 15.05
C VAL A 459 16.64 1.21 13.73
N ALA A 460 16.45 2.05 12.72
CA ALA A 460 17.25 2.02 11.50
C ALA A 460 18.76 2.25 11.76
N PHE A 461 19.15 2.94 12.85
CA PHE A 461 20.56 2.99 13.26
C PHE A 461 21.11 1.64 13.75
N VAL A 462 20.26 0.80 14.35
CA VAL A 462 20.64 -0.57 14.71
C VAL A 462 20.86 -1.39 13.44
N ALA A 463 19.94 -1.29 12.46
CA ALA A 463 20.09 -1.91 11.15
C ALA A 463 21.38 -1.45 10.45
N MET A 464 21.68 -0.14 10.51
CA MET A 464 22.93 0.44 10.00
C MET A 464 24.15 -0.20 10.67
N GLY A 465 24.15 -0.33 12.00
CA GLY A 465 25.23 -0.98 12.75
C GLY A 465 25.51 -2.41 12.23
N PHE A 466 24.47 -3.24 12.11
CA PHE A 466 24.62 -4.61 11.60
C PHE A 466 25.03 -4.66 10.13
N SER A 467 24.54 -3.74 9.29
CA SER A 467 24.90 -3.70 7.86
C SER A 467 26.40 -3.51 7.63
N THR A 468 27.12 -2.82 8.53
CA THR A 468 28.58 -2.67 8.43
C THR A 468 29.36 -3.97 8.61
N THR A 469 28.74 -4.98 9.23
CA THR A 469 29.37 -6.30 9.51
C THR A 469 29.24 -7.29 8.36
N LEU A 470 28.56 -6.91 7.27
CA LEU A 470 28.39 -7.77 6.10
C LEU A 470 29.67 -7.89 5.28
N HIS A 471 29.81 -9.00 4.57
CA HIS A 471 30.90 -9.26 3.63
C HIS A 471 30.33 -9.33 2.21
N GLU A 472 31.18 -9.19 1.20
CA GLU A 472 30.79 -9.23 -0.22
C GLU A 472 31.62 -10.30 -0.91
N LEU A 473 31.10 -10.86 -2.01
CA LEU A 473 31.84 -11.80 -2.84
C LEU A 473 32.57 -11.04 -3.95
N ASP A 474 33.84 -11.35 -4.19
CA ASP A 474 34.53 -10.88 -5.39
C ASP A 474 34.04 -11.71 -6.59
N HIS A 475 33.17 -11.10 -7.41
CA HIS A 475 32.50 -11.80 -8.52
C HIS A 475 33.48 -12.42 -9.54
N HIS A 476 34.68 -11.87 -9.71
CA HIS A 476 35.71 -12.46 -10.58
C HIS A 476 36.27 -13.78 -10.05
N GLU A 477 36.43 -13.92 -8.73
CA GLU A 477 36.87 -15.18 -8.12
C GLU A 477 35.73 -16.18 -8.08
N GLY A 478 34.51 -15.74 -7.74
CA GLY A 478 33.32 -16.61 -7.67
C GLY A 478 32.90 -17.19 -9.02
N ASP A 479 32.99 -16.43 -10.12
CA ASP A 479 32.70 -16.93 -11.47
C ASP A 479 33.75 -17.96 -11.92
N MET A 480 35.04 -17.78 -11.57
CA MET A 480 36.09 -18.77 -11.86
C MET A 480 35.89 -20.04 -11.03
N GLU A 481 35.62 -19.93 -9.74
CA GLU A 481 35.46 -21.08 -8.84
C GLU A 481 34.23 -21.92 -9.24
N ASN A 482 33.10 -21.29 -9.55
CA ASN A 482 31.93 -22.00 -10.09
C ASN A 482 32.20 -22.64 -11.45
N THR A 483 32.96 -21.97 -12.33
CA THR A 483 33.33 -22.56 -13.63
C THR A 483 34.24 -23.77 -13.44
N VAL A 484 35.20 -23.72 -12.52
CA VAL A 484 36.11 -24.85 -12.21
C VAL A 484 35.34 -26.02 -11.62
N VAL A 485 34.44 -25.80 -10.66
CA VAL A 485 33.61 -26.86 -10.06
C VAL A 485 32.69 -27.52 -11.11
N LEU A 486 32.05 -26.73 -11.98
CA LEU A 486 31.20 -27.26 -13.05
C LEU A 486 32.00 -28.06 -14.10
N LEU A 487 33.26 -27.68 -14.34
CA LEU A 487 34.15 -28.44 -15.21
C LEU A 487 34.61 -29.74 -14.54
N GLU A 488 34.93 -29.72 -13.24
CA GLU A 488 35.28 -30.91 -12.47
C GLU A 488 34.12 -31.91 -12.34
N GLU A 489 32.89 -31.45 -12.08
CA GLU A 489 31.70 -32.32 -12.05
C GLU A 489 31.40 -32.91 -13.42
N ARG A 490 31.54 -32.11 -14.49
CA ARG A 490 31.33 -32.57 -15.86
C ARG A 490 32.40 -33.56 -16.31
N ASP A 491 33.65 -33.37 -15.89
CA ASP A 491 34.74 -34.32 -16.13
C ASP A 491 34.54 -35.60 -15.31
N SER A 492 33.99 -35.49 -14.09
CA SER A 492 33.62 -36.63 -13.24
C SER A 492 32.47 -37.46 -13.83
N GLU A 493 31.45 -36.81 -14.40
CA GLU A 493 30.36 -37.47 -15.13
C GLU A 493 30.84 -38.07 -16.46
N ALA A 494 31.72 -37.38 -17.19
CA ALA A 494 32.34 -37.90 -18.41
C ALA A 494 33.32 -39.06 -18.13
N LEU A 495 33.96 -39.11 -16.95
CA LEU A 495 34.78 -40.23 -16.48
C LEU A 495 33.90 -41.43 -16.09
N ASN A 496 32.76 -41.20 -15.43
CA ASN A 496 31.77 -42.26 -15.14
C ASN A 496 31.14 -42.86 -16.41
N GLU A 497 30.95 -42.08 -17.48
CA GLU A 497 30.51 -42.61 -18.78
C GLU A 497 31.63 -43.36 -19.53
N ARG A 498 32.91 -43.02 -19.31
CA ARG A 498 34.07 -43.66 -19.96
C ARG A 498 34.56 -44.93 -19.29
N GLU A 499 34.23 -45.17 -18.02
CA GLU A 499 34.66 -46.40 -17.30
C GLU A 499 33.94 -47.70 -17.74
N THR A 500 32.98 -47.65 -18.67
CA THR A 500 32.30 -48.85 -19.18
C THR A 500 32.90 -49.47 -20.46
N ASN A 501 34.00 -48.94 -21.03
CA ASN A 501 34.60 -49.54 -22.24
C ASN A 501 36.13 -49.36 -22.38
N LYS A 502 36.92 -50.25 -21.73
CA LYS A 502 38.23 -50.85 -22.14
C LYS A 502 39.44 -49.91 -22.46
N PRO A 503 40.68 -50.44 -22.64
CA PRO A 503 41.63 -50.95 -21.65
C PRO A 503 42.96 -50.14 -21.61
N HIS A 504 43.84 -50.51 -20.66
CA HIS A 504 45.23 -50.09 -20.41
C HIS A 504 46.00 -49.25 -21.45
N GLY A 505 46.59 -48.16 -20.93
CA GLY A 505 47.98 -47.78 -21.17
C GLY A 505 48.21 -46.47 -21.92
N GLN A 506 48.57 -45.41 -21.20
CA GLN A 506 49.70 -44.48 -21.46
C GLN A 506 49.64 -43.27 -20.51
N GLU A 507 50.76 -42.99 -19.84
CA GLU A 507 51.01 -41.77 -19.09
C GLU A 507 51.24 -40.62 -20.08
N GLU A 508 50.47 -39.53 -19.96
CA GLU A 508 50.82 -38.23 -20.53
C GLU A 508 50.93 -37.19 -19.42
N THR A 509 52.10 -36.56 -19.35
CA THR A 509 52.48 -35.46 -18.46
C THR A 509 51.76 -34.18 -18.83
N VAL A 510 51.03 -33.59 -17.87
CA VAL A 510 50.40 -32.27 -18.00
C VAL A 510 51.36 -31.18 -17.52
N SER A 511 51.69 -30.24 -18.41
CA SER A 511 52.43 -29.02 -18.13
C SER A 511 51.52 -27.91 -17.61
N GLU A 512 51.91 -27.23 -16.52
CA GLU A 512 51.30 -25.99 -16.00
C GLU A 512 51.30 -24.86 -17.04
N PRO A 513 50.25 -24.01 -17.10
CA PRO A 513 50.34 -22.71 -17.76
C PRO A 513 50.68 -21.60 -16.75
N ASP A 514 51.81 -20.95 -17.04
CA ASP A 514 52.35 -19.75 -16.39
C ASP A 514 51.39 -18.55 -16.33
N ASP A 515 51.56 -17.78 -15.25
CA ASP A 515 51.05 -16.44 -14.94
C ASP A 515 50.81 -15.50 -16.13
N ILE A 516 49.59 -14.93 -16.22
CA ILE A 516 49.35 -13.65 -16.91
C ILE A 516 48.55 -12.72 -15.99
N HIS A 517 49.26 -12.06 -15.06
CA HIS A 517 48.81 -10.82 -14.45
C HIS A 517 49.07 -9.65 -15.41
N GLN A 518 48.04 -9.19 -16.14
CA GLN A 518 48.07 -7.91 -16.85
C GLN A 518 46.89 -7.02 -16.43
N GLN A 519 47.10 -6.19 -15.41
CA GLN A 519 46.18 -5.12 -15.02
C GLN A 519 46.21 -3.98 -16.06
N ILE A 520 45.07 -3.73 -16.71
CA ILE A 520 44.86 -2.57 -17.59
C ILE A 520 44.41 -1.38 -16.74
N PRO A 521 45.12 -0.23 -16.71
CA PRO A 521 44.69 0.93 -15.92
C PRO A 521 43.60 1.71 -16.67
N LEU A 522 42.34 1.56 -16.27
CA LEU A 522 41.22 2.37 -16.77
C LEU A 522 41.24 3.78 -16.14
N ARG A 523 41.67 4.75 -16.94
CA ARG A 523 41.68 6.18 -16.64
C ARG A 523 40.26 6.76 -16.79
N THR A 524 39.52 6.94 -15.71
CA THR A 524 38.18 7.57 -15.78
C THR A 524 38.20 9.01 -15.25
N LYS A 525 37.55 9.89 -16.03
CA LYS A 525 37.38 11.32 -15.75
C LYS A 525 36.39 11.51 -14.58
N THR A 526 36.51 12.62 -13.85
CA THR A 526 35.63 13.02 -12.73
C THR A 526 34.16 12.85 -13.07
N PRO A 527 33.32 12.34 -12.15
CA PRO A 527 32.11 11.68 -12.57
C PRO A 527 30.93 12.68 -12.45
N ILE A 528 30.36 13.02 -13.59
CA ILE A 528 29.30 14.05 -13.79
C ILE A 528 27.98 13.72 -13.05
N TRP A 529 27.82 12.48 -12.57
CA TRP A 529 26.58 11.97 -11.98
C TRP A 529 26.16 12.61 -10.65
N ILE A 530 27.08 13.16 -9.83
CA ILE A 530 26.68 13.84 -8.57
C ILE A 530 25.86 15.10 -8.89
N TYR A 531 26.30 15.87 -9.90
CA TYR A 531 25.53 17.01 -10.41
C TYR A 531 24.23 16.55 -11.06
N PHE A 532 24.26 15.41 -11.74
CA PHE A 532 23.07 14.80 -12.33
C PHE A 532 22.04 14.38 -11.27
N LEU A 533 22.47 13.83 -10.13
CA LEU A 533 21.61 13.41 -9.03
C LEU A 533 20.96 14.60 -8.30
N ILE A 534 21.70 15.71 -8.12
CA ILE A 534 21.16 16.98 -7.61
C ILE A 534 20.16 17.59 -8.60
N ILE A 535 20.50 17.60 -9.90
CA ILE A 535 19.60 18.07 -10.96
C ILE A 535 18.33 17.21 -11.02
N ILE A 536 18.45 15.90 -10.86
CA ILE A 536 17.31 14.97 -10.82
C ILE A 536 16.44 15.19 -9.59
N LEU A 537 17.01 15.43 -8.41
CA LEU A 537 16.24 15.80 -7.23
C LEU A 537 15.45 17.09 -7.50
N ILE A 538 16.08 18.10 -8.11
CA ILE A 538 15.40 19.34 -8.49
C ILE A 538 14.30 19.06 -9.51
N ILE A 539 14.57 18.29 -10.57
CA ILE A 539 13.59 17.97 -11.62
C ILE A 539 12.43 17.15 -11.06
N SER A 540 12.68 16.11 -10.27
CA SER A 540 11.64 15.27 -9.65
C SER A 540 10.76 16.10 -8.73
N ASN A 541 11.34 16.94 -7.87
CA ASN A 541 10.57 17.83 -7.00
C ASN A 541 9.83 18.89 -7.83
N THR A 542 10.42 19.38 -8.92
CA THR A 542 9.77 20.33 -9.85
C THR A 542 8.60 19.66 -10.57
N ILE A 543 8.72 18.41 -11.02
CA ILE A 543 7.62 17.64 -11.63
C ILE A 543 6.52 17.43 -10.60
N SER A 544 6.84 17.03 -9.36
CA SER A 544 5.86 16.90 -8.28
C SER A 544 5.14 18.23 -7.96
N ILE A 545 5.86 19.36 -8.05
CA ILE A 545 5.30 20.71 -7.87
C ILE A 545 4.50 21.17 -9.11
N LEU A 546 4.89 20.76 -10.32
CA LEU A 546 4.14 21.02 -11.54
C LEU A 546 2.89 20.13 -11.63
N THR A 547 2.90 18.91 -11.08
CA THR A 547 1.68 18.11 -10.93
C THR A 547 0.74 18.69 -9.89
N LEU A 548 1.23 19.43 -8.88
CA LEU A 548 0.39 20.26 -8.01
C LEU A 548 -0.25 21.44 -8.76
N SER A 549 0.36 21.95 -9.83
CA SER A 549 -0.22 23.02 -10.66
C SER A 549 -1.13 22.50 -11.79
N TRP A 550 -1.04 21.20 -12.10
CA TRP A 550 -1.92 20.46 -13.02
C TRP A 550 -3.07 19.74 -12.31
N GLY A 551 -2.91 19.41 -11.03
CA GLY A 551 -4.03 19.06 -10.15
C GLY A 551 -5.00 20.22 -10.21
N GLU A 552 -6.24 19.92 -10.58
CA GLU A 552 -7.24 20.91 -10.94
C GLU A 552 -7.22 22.06 -9.93
N ARG A 553 -7.01 23.28 -10.45
CA ARG A 553 -7.47 24.47 -9.72
C ARG A 553 -8.91 24.15 -9.36
N PRO A 554 -9.31 24.28 -8.09
CA PRO A 554 -10.71 24.08 -7.75
C PRO A 554 -11.52 24.86 -8.77
N GLU A 555 -12.48 24.22 -9.43
CA GLU A 555 -13.59 24.97 -9.98
C GLU A 555 -13.97 25.91 -8.86
N GLN A 556 -13.77 27.22 -9.09
CA GLN A 556 -14.26 28.23 -8.18
C GLN A 556 -15.71 27.84 -7.94
N GLU A 557 -15.99 27.38 -6.73
CA GLU A 557 -17.32 27.37 -6.19
C GLU A 557 -17.83 28.77 -6.50
N LYS A 558 -18.72 28.86 -7.50
CA LYS A 558 -19.25 30.14 -7.99
C LYS A 558 -19.61 30.92 -6.76
N ASP A 559 -19.02 32.12 -6.59
CA ASP A 559 -19.20 32.98 -5.41
C ASP A 559 -20.60 32.78 -4.84
N VAL A 560 -20.67 31.92 -3.82
CA VAL A 560 -21.92 31.60 -3.15
C VAL A 560 -22.26 32.90 -2.43
N PRO A 561 -23.39 33.57 -2.74
CA PRO A 561 -23.74 34.83 -2.11
C PRO A 561 -23.64 34.66 -0.59
N SER A 562 -23.11 35.68 0.09
CA SER A 562 -23.05 35.71 1.55
C SER A 562 -24.43 35.33 2.11
N PRO A 563 -24.51 34.53 3.19
CA PRO A 563 -25.78 34.22 3.85
C PRO A 563 -26.62 35.45 4.24
N GLU A 564 -25.97 36.62 4.32
CA GLU A 564 -26.62 37.91 4.57
C GLU A 564 -27.48 38.40 3.38
N ASP A 565 -27.27 37.85 2.17
CA ASP A 565 -27.99 38.18 0.93
C ASP A 565 -29.12 37.18 0.59
N TYR A 566 -29.25 36.07 1.32
CA TYR A 566 -30.33 35.11 1.13
C TYR A 566 -31.63 35.61 1.75
N ALA A 567 -32.72 35.62 0.98
CA ALA A 567 -34.02 35.90 1.56
C ALA A 567 -34.44 34.72 2.45
N ILE A 568 -34.53 34.99 3.75
CA ILE A 568 -35.14 34.09 4.73
C ILE A 568 -36.60 33.85 4.29
N PRO A 569 -37.17 32.64 4.47
CA PRO A 569 -38.61 32.40 4.27
C PRO A 569 -39.47 33.51 4.89
N PRO A 570 -40.67 33.77 4.34
CA PRO A 570 -41.52 34.91 4.72
C PRO A 570 -41.54 35.09 6.24
N LYS A 571 -41.31 36.33 6.71
CA LYS A 571 -41.02 36.67 8.12
C LYS A 571 -41.84 35.82 9.10
N ILE A 572 -41.25 34.73 9.56
CA ILE A 572 -41.89 33.86 10.54
C ILE A 572 -42.09 34.68 11.81
N PRO A 573 -43.31 34.73 12.36
CA PRO A 573 -43.59 35.49 13.55
C PRO A 573 -42.66 35.05 14.68
N THR A 574 -42.18 36.02 15.43
CA THR A 574 -41.33 35.75 16.60
C THR A 574 -42.18 35.89 17.85
N VAL A 575 -42.16 34.86 18.68
CA VAL A 575 -42.99 34.76 19.88
C VAL A 575 -42.10 34.67 21.11
N TYR A 576 -42.53 35.32 22.19
CA TYR A 576 -41.86 35.19 23.48
C TYR A 576 -42.37 33.93 24.16
N LYS A 577 -41.48 32.98 24.43
CA LYS A 577 -41.80 31.75 25.15
C LYS A 577 -40.94 31.64 26.41
N PRO A 578 -41.53 31.27 27.56
CA PRO A 578 -40.76 30.96 28.76
C PRO A 578 -39.94 29.68 28.54
N PHE A 579 -38.68 29.72 28.96
CA PHE A 579 -37.76 28.57 28.89
C PHE A 579 -38.00 27.60 30.04
N TRP A 580 -38.22 26.32 29.74
CA TRP A 580 -38.46 25.27 30.73
C TRP A 580 -37.53 24.08 30.48
N TRP A 581 -36.83 23.63 31.52
CA TRP A 581 -35.99 22.43 31.46
C TRP A 581 -36.80 21.12 31.37
N ASN A 582 -38.05 21.13 31.83
CA ASN A 582 -38.94 19.97 31.85
C ASN A 582 -40.12 20.21 30.90
N THR A 583 -39.91 19.91 29.63
CA THR A 583 -40.94 19.89 28.57
C THR A 583 -41.36 18.45 28.30
N GLU A 584 -42.36 18.23 27.45
CA GLU A 584 -42.70 16.86 27.02
C GLU A 584 -41.51 16.16 26.32
N TYR A 585 -40.67 16.91 25.62
CA TYR A 585 -39.45 16.44 24.94
C TYR A 585 -38.20 16.43 25.84
N SER A 586 -38.28 16.97 27.06
CA SER A 586 -37.19 16.97 28.05
C SER A 586 -37.65 16.43 29.40
N ASN A 587 -38.65 15.55 29.37
CA ASN A 587 -39.30 14.99 30.55
C ASN A 587 -38.40 13.98 31.27
N LYS A 588 -38.53 13.86 32.60
CA LYS A 588 -37.87 12.79 33.37
C LYS A 588 -38.35 11.39 32.97
N ASN A 589 -39.58 11.26 32.44
CA ASN A 589 -40.10 10.01 31.92
C ASN A 589 -39.55 9.74 30.52
N LYS A 590 -38.40 9.06 30.47
CA LYS A 590 -37.66 8.76 29.24
C LYS A 590 -38.48 8.01 28.20
N THR A 591 -39.36 7.10 28.60
CA THR A 591 -40.18 6.33 27.64
C THR A 591 -41.11 7.24 26.83
N ARG A 592 -41.79 8.17 27.49
CA ARG A 592 -42.69 9.12 26.80
C ARG A 592 -41.90 10.18 26.02
N GLN A 593 -40.74 10.59 26.54
CA GLN A 593 -39.83 11.48 25.84
C GLN A 593 -39.32 10.84 24.54
N ASP A 594 -38.85 9.60 24.59
CA ASP A 594 -38.31 8.88 23.44
C ASP A 594 -39.40 8.64 22.38
N GLU A 595 -40.63 8.30 22.79
CA GLU A 595 -41.80 8.25 21.88
C GLU A 595 -41.97 9.58 21.14
N LEU A 596 -41.98 10.71 21.85
CA LEU A 596 -42.17 12.02 21.25
C LEU A 596 -41.03 12.43 20.32
N TRP A 597 -39.77 12.09 20.65
CA TRP A 597 -38.64 12.33 19.75
C TRP A 597 -38.69 11.44 18.50
N ASN A 598 -39.15 10.20 18.63
CA ASN A 598 -39.33 9.28 17.49
C ASN A 598 -40.54 9.64 16.63
N GLU A 599 -41.54 10.36 17.17
CA GLU A 599 -42.69 10.91 16.43
C GLU A 599 -42.32 12.16 15.60
N VAL A 600 -41.10 12.71 15.72
CA VAL A 600 -40.65 13.85 14.91
C VAL A 600 -40.25 13.37 13.50
N PHE A 601 -41.12 13.63 12.53
CA PHE A 601 -40.84 13.37 11.11
C PHE A 601 -39.99 14.49 10.50
N TRP A 602 -38.67 14.36 10.56
CA TRP A 602 -37.74 15.34 9.97
C TRP A 602 -37.90 15.48 8.44
N GLU A 603 -38.40 14.43 7.77
CA GLU A 603 -38.72 14.41 6.33
C GLU A 603 -39.74 15.48 5.91
N HIS A 604 -40.54 15.98 6.87
CA HIS A 604 -41.52 17.06 6.67
C HIS A 604 -40.86 18.40 6.34
N GLY A 605 -39.59 18.58 6.68
CA GLY A 605 -38.86 19.82 6.44
C GLY A 605 -38.46 20.08 4.99
N LEU A 606 -38.69 19.13 4.07
CA LEU A 606 -38.38 19.30 2.65
C LEU A 606 -39.55 20.00 1.94
N ILE A 607 -39.28 21.18 1.40
CA ILE A 607 -40.24 21.99 0.65
C ILE A 607 -39.90 22.05 -0.83
N ALA A 608 -40.90 22.17 -1.69
CA ALA A 608 -40.75 22.37 -3.13
C ALA A 608 -41.47 23.65 -3.57
N VAL A 609 -40.71 24.65 -4.03
CA VAL A 609 -41.22 25.96 -4.45
C VAL A 609 -40.94 26.21 -5.93
N ASP A 610 -41.72 27.09 -6.57
CA ASP A 610 -41.51 27.45 -7.97
C ASP A 610 -40.14 28.12 -8.19
N ARG A 611 -39.43 27.66 -9.22
CA ARG A 611 -38.04 28.06 -9.50
C ARG A 611 -37.91 29.55 -9.85
N ASP A 612 -38.86 30.08 -10.62
CA ASP A 612 -38.88 31.51 -10.98
C ASP A 612 -39.22 32.39 -9.76
N TRP A 613 -40.10 31.90 -8.88
CA TRP A 613 -40.43 32.59 -7.64
C TRP A 613 -39.23 32.59 -6.68
N ALA A 614 -38.58 31.44 -6.46
CA ALA A 614 -37.38 31.34 -5.64
C ALA A 614 -36.27 32.28 -6.15
N LYS A 615 -36.08 32.35 -7.47
CA LYS A 615 -35.14 33.28 -8.10
C LYS A 615 -35.53 34.75 -7.89
N SER A 616 -36.83 35.08 -7.90
CA SER A 616 -37.32 36.42 -7.57
C SER A 616 -37.06 36.81 -6.11
N GLN A 617 -36.92 35.82 -5.22
CA GLN A 617 -36.60 36.01 -3.80
C GLN A 617 -35.09 35.92 -3.53
N ASN A 618 -34.21 35.91 -4.54
CA ASN A 618 -32.76 35.72 -4.35
C ASN A 618 -32.39 34.41 -3.62
N TRP A 619 -33.20 33.35 -3.73
CA TRP A 619 -32.82 32.05 -3.19
C TRP A 619 -31.78 31.38 -4.10
N PRO A 620 -30.80 30.64 -3.53
CA PRO A 620 -29.82 29.92 -4.32
C PRO A 620 -30.51 28.84 -5.16
N GLU A 621 -29.98 28.59 -6.36
CA GLU A 621 -30.52 27.55 -7.24
C GLU A 621 -30.16 26.17 -6.70
N THR A 622 -31.17 25.35 -6.41
CA THR A 622 -31.01 23.98 -5.88
C THR A 622 -31.48 22.95 -6.90
N ILE A 623 -31.48 21.68 -6.47
CA ILE A 623 -31.97 20.57 -7.28
C ILE A 623 -33.44 20.76 -7.65
N ALA A 624 -33.78 20.42 -8.89
CA ALA A 624 -35.17 20.39 -9.33
C ALA A 624 -35.94 19.24 -8.66
N LEU A 625 -37.25 19.44 -8.43
CA LEU A 625 -38.13 18.39 -7.95
C LEU A 625 -38.18 17.26 -8.99
N PRO A 626 -37.84 16.01 -8.64
CA PRO A 626 -37.80 14.94 -9.64
C PRO A 626 -39.17 14.70 -10.29
N GLY A 627 -39.27 14.93 -11.60
CA GLY A 627 -40.52 14.81 -12.35
C GLY A 627 -41.26 16.14 -12.58
N ASN A 628 -40.81 17.24 -11.98
CA ASN A 628 -41.28 18.59 -12.31
C ASN A 628 -40.14 19.62 -12.21
N ASP A 629 -39.54 19.95 -13.35
CA ASP A 629 -38.39 20.86 -13.45
C ASP A 629 -38.73 22.34 -13.17
N SER A 630 -40.03 22.68 -13.05
CA SER A 630 -40.47 24.03 -12.69
C SER A 630 -40.33 24.32 -11.19
N LYS A 631 -40.16 23.29 -10.36
CA LYS A 631 -40.02 23.40 -8.90
C LYS A 631 -38.62 23.01 -8.44
N THR A 632 -38.16 23.65 -7.37
CA THR A 632 -36.85 23.45 -6.75
C THR A 632 -37.02 23.07 -5.28
N VAL A 633 -36.14 22.23 -4.75
CA VAL A 633 -36.30 21.63 -3.41
C VAL A 633 -35.37 22.28 -2.38
N PHE A 634 -35.89 22.58 -1.20
CA PHE A 634 -35.13 23.13 -0.05
C PHE A 634 -35.45 22.37 1.24
N LEU A 635 -34.52 22.38 2.19
CA LEU A 635 -34.70 21.80 3.52
C LEU A 635 -34.78 22.91 4.58
N ILE A 636 -35.84 22.92 5.36
CA ILE A 636 -36.11 23.92 6.40
C ILE A 636 -35.99 23.34 7.82
N GLU A 637 -36.17 22.03 8.02
CA GLU A 637 -36.08 21.39 9.35
C GLU A 637 -34.76 20.61 9.57
N ALA A 638 -33.63 21.31 9.66
CA ALA A 638 -32.34 20.74 10.07
C ALA A 638 -32.06 21.02 11.56
N TYR A 639 -32.52 20.14 12.45
CA TYR A 639 -32.56 20.36 13.90
C TYR A 639 -31.21 20.76 14.53
N HIS A 640 -30.09 20.20 14.08
CA HIS A 640 -28.77 20.48 14.65
C HIS A 640 -28.20 21.82 14.15
N GLU A 641 -28.27 22.09 12.85
CA GLU A 641 -27.78 23.34 12.26
C GLU A 641 -28.63 24.54 12.69
N VAL A 642 -29.94 24.40 12.78
CA VAL A 642 -30.84 25.51 13.19
C VAL A 642 -30.56 25.95 14.62
N VAL A 643 -30.30 25.02 15.54
CA VAL A 643 -29.93 25.31 16.93
C VAL A 643 -28.58 26.01 17.01
N MET A 644 -27.61 25.61 16.19
CA MET A 644 -26.30 26.26 16.11
C MET A 644 -26.36 27.66 15.48
N CYS A 645 -27.14 27.83 14.42
CA CYS A 645 -27.25 29.10 13.68
C CYS A 645 -28.13 30.15 14.38
N ASN A 646 -29.02 29.74 15.29
CA ASN A 646 -29.90 30.64 16.03
C ASN A 646 -29.61 30.64 17.55
N ALA A 647 -28.39 30.29 17.95
CA ALA A 647 -27.97 30.34 19.34
C ALA A 647 -28.17 31.75 19.92
N ASP A 648 -29.02 31.86 20.94
CA ASP A 648 -29.35 33.13 21.58
C ASP A 648 -28.17 33.61 22.43
N SER A 649 -27.72 34.85 22.20
CA SER A 649 -26.63 35.49 22.95
C SER A 649 -27.06 36.02 24.32
N HIS A 650 -28.34 35.95 24.69
CA HIS A 650 -28.80 36.35 26.02
C HIS A 650 -28.40 35.32 27.08
N PRO A 651 -27.59 35.70 28.08
CA PRO A 651 -27.16 34.76 29.11
C PRO A 651 -28.35 34.30 29.96
N LEU A 652 -28.34 33.01 30.31
CA LEU A 652 -29.31 32.43 31.23
C LEU A 652 -28.96 32.82 32.67
N TYR A 653 -29.88 33.49 33.39
CA TYR A 653 -29.67 33.83 34.79
C TYR A 653 -30.16 32.70 35.72
N THR A 654 -29.54 32.56 36.90
CA THR A 654 -29.96 31.60 37.94
C THR A 654 -30.26 32.32 39.25
N PHE A 655 -31.31 31.89 39.95
CA PHE A 655 -31.66 32.37 41.29
C PHE A 655 -31.07 31.49 42.41
N GLY A 656 -29.96 30.77 42.15
CA GLY A 656 -29.28 29.93 43.14
C GLY A 656 -29.81 28.49 43.26
N GLY A 657 -30.53 27.99 42.25
CA GLY A 657 -30.94 26.59 42.12
C GLY A 657 -30.17 25.83 41.03
N THR A 658 -30.45 24.53 40.87
CA THR A 658 -29.81 23.67 39.85
C THR A 658 -30.30 23.91 38.40
N TYR A 659 -31.27 24.79 38.20
CA TYR A 659 -31.89 25.03 36.89
C TYR A 659 -31.66 26.48 36.44
N VAL A 660 -30.68 26.68 35.56
CA VAL A 660 -30.28 28.00 35.03
C VAL A 660 -31.25 28.43 33.93
N GLY A 661 -31.76 29.66 33.94
CA GLY A 661 -32.66 30.19 32.92
C GLY A 661 -34.11 29.72 33.01
N TYR A 662 -34.48 28.94 34.02
CA TYR A 662 -35.84 28.41 34.18
C TYR A 662 -36.87 29.54 34.37
N GLY A 663 -37.87 29.60 33.48
CA GLY A 663 -38.90 30.66 33.44
C GLY A 663 -38.45 31.97 32.78
N GLN A 664 -37.20 32.06 32.32
CA GLN A 664 -36.70 33.22 31.57
C GLN A 664 -37.42 33.31 30.22
N GLN A 665 -37.84 34.51 29.84
CA GLN A 665 -38.48 34.74 28.55
C GLN A 665 -37.41 34.83 27.45
N HIS A 666 -37.57 34.01 26.42
CA HIS A 666 -36.72 34.05 25.23
C HIS A 666 -37.55 34.38 24.00
N LYS A 667 -36.91 35.12 23.08
CA LYS A 667 -37.50 35.49 21.81
C LYS A 667 -37.21 34.37 20.81
N CYS A 668 -38.20 33.53 20.52
CA CYS A 668 -38.05 32.36 19.65
C CYS A 668 -38.82 32.55 18.34
N LYS A 669 -38.33 31.94 17.26
CA LYS A 669 -39.14 31.76 16.04
C LYS A 669 -40.34 30.86 16.37
N ASP A 670 -41.52 31.19 15.83
CA ASP A 670 -42.69 30.37 16.08
C ASP A 670 -42.61 29.06 15.28
N TRP A 671 -42.40 27.97 16.00
CA TRP A 671 -42.27 26.64 15.43
C TRP A 671 -43.54 26.15 14.74
N SER A 672 -44.72 26.51 15.28
CA SER A 672 -45.99 26.14 14.65
C SER A 672 -46.12 26.78 13.27
N ALA A 673 -45.79 28.07 13.15
CA ALA A 673 -45.80 28.77 11.88
C ALA A 673 -44.76 28.23 10.87
N LEU A 674 -43.59 27.76 11.33
CA LEU A 674 -42.60 27.10 10.47
C LEU A 674 -43.11 25.76 9.94
N ARG A 675 -43.72 24.96 10.83
CA ARG A 675 -44.32 23.67 10.49
C ARG A 675 -45.47 23.85 9.49
N ASP A 676 -46.36 24.80 9.75
CA ASP A 676 -47.49 25.10 8.87
C ASP A 676 -47.01 25.53 7.48
N TYR A 677 -45.98 26.38 7.42
CA TYR A 677 -45.35 26.78 6.15
C TYR A 677 -44.73 25.60 5.39
N ALA A 678 -44.05 24.71 6.10
CA ALA A 678 -43.49 23.48 5.52
C ALA A 678 -44.59 22.54 5.02
N THR A 679 -45.72 22.43 5.74
CA THR A 679 -46.90 21.66 5.32
C THR A 679 -47.52 22.22 4.05
N GLU A 680 -47.67 23.54 3.93
CA GLU A 680 -48.23 24.20 2.75
C GLU A 680 -47.35 24.02 1.49
N HIS A 681 -46.05 23.83 1.67
CA HIS A 681 -45.06 23.78 0.58
C HIS A 681 -44.31 22.44 0.49
N THR A 682 -44.85 21.38 1.09
CA THR A 682 -44.17 20.08 1.22
C THR A 682 -43.76 19.49 -0.15
N ALA A 683 -42.56 18.90 -0.20
CA ALA A 683 -42.08 18.15 -1.36
C ALA A 683 -42.60 16.69 -1.38
N CYS A 684 -43.39 16.28 -0.38
CA CYS A 684 -43.91 14.91 -0.20
C CYS A 684 -42.80 13.87 -0.30
N TYR A 685 -41.73 14.10 0.47
CA TYR A 685 -40.59 13.20 0.57
C TYR A 685 -40.87 12.05 1.54
N LYS A 686 -40.48 10.83 1.18
CA LYS A 686 -40.53 9.64 2.04
C LYS A 686 -39.24 8.83 1.92
N GLU A 687 -38.58 8.54 3.05
CA GLU A 687 -37.38 7.70 3.05
C GLU A 687 -37.75 6.20 2.96
N GLN A 688 -38.19 5.75 1.78
CA GLN A 688 -38.59 4.35 1.55
C GLN A 688 -37.72 3.57 0.54
N SER A 689 -36.77 4.21 -0.18
CA SER A 689 -36.05 3.54 -1.29
C SER A 689 -34.57 3.93 -1.49
N LYS A 690 -33.88 3.17 -2.36
CA LYS A 690 -32.44 3.32 -2.70
C LYS A 690 -32.15 4.41 -3.75
N SER A 691 -33.16 5.07 -4.32
CA SER A 691 -33.01 6.09 -5.37
C SER A 691 -33.65 7.40 -4.93
N PHE A 692 -32.88 8.49 -4.95
CA PHE A 692 -33.36 9.82 -4.55
C PHE A 692 -34.66 10.24 -5.25
N LYS A 693 -34.84 9.84 -6.52
CA LYS A 693 -36.04 10.18 -7.33
C LYS A 693 -37.31 9.44 -6.88
N GLU A 694 -37.17 8.24 -6.34
CA GLU A 694 -38.30 7.40 -5.90
C GLU A 694 -38.83 7.81 -4.52
N ASN A 695 -38.09 8.66 -3.80
CA ASN A 695 -38.47 9.18 -2.50
C ASN A 695 -39.41 10.39 -2.60
N PHE A 696 -39.70 10.92 -3.80
CA PHE A 696 -40.61 12.04 -4.01
C PHE A 696 -41.93 11.59 -4.63
N GLY A 697 -43.05 12.05 -4.06
CA GLY A 697 -44.40 11.82 -4.57
C GLY A 697 -45.18 10.72 -3.84
N GLY A 698 -46.51 10.85 -3.82
CA GLY A 698 -47.45 10.00 -3.08
C GLY A 698 -48.31 10.78 -2.10
N ASP A 699 -49.05 10.07 -1.25
CA ASP A 699 -49.89 10.60 -0.18
C ASP A 699 -49.08 11.42 0.83
N CYS A 700 -49.17 12.75 0.76
CA CYS A 700 -48.42 13.68 1.60
C CYS A 700 -48.92 13.64 3.05
N HIS A 701 -48.06 13.89 4.03
CA HIS A 701 -48.42 13.92 5.45
C HIS A 701 -48.60 15.36 5.95
N ASN A 702 -49.54 15.60 6.85
CA ASN A 702 -49.80 16.94 7.45
C ASN A 702 -48.88 17.29 8.64
N GLY A 703 -47.78 16.55 8.82
CA GLY A 703 -46.91 16.68 10.00
C GLY A 703 -47.50 16.08 11.29
N ASP A 704 -48.58 15.31 11.19
CA ASP A 704 -49.24 14.54 12.27
C ASP A 704 -49.16 13.01 12.06
N GLY A 705 -48.47 12.56 11.00
CA GLY A 705 -48.38 11.15 10.60
C GLY A 705 -49.59 10.62 9.84
N LEU A 706 -50.59 11.45 9.54
CA LEU A 706 -51.77 11.07 8.73
C LEU A 706 -51.62 11.52 7.28
N ILE A 707 -52.19 10.76 6.36
CA ILE A 707 -52.21 11.03 4.92
C ILE A 707 -53.24 12.12 4.61
N ILE A 708 -52.86 13.12 3.81
CA ILE A 708 -53.78 14.07 3.19
C ILE A 708 -54.60 13.31 2.14
N ASP A 709 -55.85 12.96 2.45
CA ASP A 709 -56.79 12.45 1.45
C ASP A 709 -57.14 13.58 0.47
N SER A 710 -56.92 13.34 -0.83
CA SER A 710 -57.03 14.30 -1.93
C SER A 710 -58.47 14.69 -2.30
N ARG A 711 -59.41 14.66 -1.34
CA ARG A 711 -60.80 15.08 -1.53
C ARG A 711 -61.12 16.40 -0.81
N ARG A 712 -60.58 17.50 -1.34
CA ARG A 712 -61.13 18.87 -1.17
C ARG A 712 -60.86 19.72 -2.41
N GLU A 713 -61.39 19.27 -3.54
CA GLU A 713 -61.69 20.13 -4.70
C GLU A 713 -63.09 19.73 -5.21
N GLU A 714 -64.13 20.07 -4.43
CA GLU A 714 -65.52 20.21 -4.88
C GLU A 714 -66.34 20.74 -3.68
N GLU A 715 -66.28 22.05 -3.44
CA GLU A 715 -67.37 22.88 -2.90
C GLU A 715 -67.17 24.35 -3.29
#